data_AF-A0A067TMU5-F1
#
_entry.id   AF-A0A067TMU5-F1
#
_cell.length_a   1.000
_cell.length_b   1.000
_cell.length_c   1.000
_cell.angle_alpha   90.00
_cell.angle_beta   90.00
_cell.angle_gamma   90.00
#
_symmetry.space_group_name_H-M   'P 1'
#
loop_
_entity.id
_entity.type
_entity.pdbx_description
1 polymer ?
#
loop_
_entity_poly.entity_id
_entity_poly.type
_entity_poly.pdbx_seq_one_letter_code
_entity_poly.pdbx_strand_id
1 'polypeptide(L)'
;MSPPRLSAVALCLAASLSSVVAGTGGSFADGGNTLISALMMFLGNEESVYILDKAEANAAQINGHPAWGALWDIQSHQTIVMDIKTNSFCASGMHLPNGSFASFGGNDGVTVNGAAGSQKNPDGTGAWDSVYQDFDGRKAIRVVNPCRSTDNLASAQCGWFDDPIVLSMKRARWYSAVEATGDGTIVILGGFTRGGYINRWFPVTDPITQSGQAENTYEFYPARDGDPPVVQFLVKASGLNAYAHTFLMPSGKMLVQANYSTMLWDYNSNTETDLPDMPNHIARVYPASGATAMLPLTPDNNYTPTLLFCGGSDIPPDSWGGYDGPYVDTWKIPASKDCQRLTPEPQDGSAPAYQQDDDMLEGRTMGQFIILPDGKLLVINGGAKGTAGYTLGTADTPGDQMPFGTSLAASPVMTPALYNPKAPKGSRWTNQGLGASIIPRLYHSTAILLPDASVLVAGSNPNPDVNISTFFNTEYRAEIFYPPYFSASVRPAPVGVPSTLSYGGSPFDITIPSTSYSGLANDAADATTVVIVRGGFTTHAMNMGQRHMQLNSTYTVDKNGSITVHVSQPPPNANLFQPGPALLFVNIKGIPSNGTYVIIGNGVVGAQPTAPASVLPASVRLDSVSGGTGSAGSDSNPGGSTAPKKSNLAVIIGGIAGAVALIALIGGAIALCLVRRRRAARLPPSKNYALGAAGAPISKGPFPSWTSQDGDPTVFIPLAKSNYDDAWDPTTASIQAPYKDERPSLGSRSQFDHYDPYSGYPAQAHAENPEQYPHYQQP
;
A
#
# COMPACT_ATOMS: atom_id res chain seq x y z
N MET A 1 19.12 28.06 -65.42
CA MET A 1 18.65 29.09 -64.48
C MET A 1 18.08 28.39 -63.26
N SER A 2 18.58 28.76 -62.08
CA SER A 2 18.18 28.31 -60.73
C SER A 2 18.46 26.84 -60.36
N PRO A 3 19.31 26.58 -59.34
CA PRO A 3 19.47 25.24 -58.77
C PRO A 3 18.31 24.89 -57.80
N PRO A 4 18.08 23.60 -57.53
CA PRO A 4 16.98 23.14 -56.70
C PRO A 4 17.26 23.31 -55.21
N ARG A 5 16.17 23.52 -54.46
CA ARG A 5 16.14 23.66 -53.00
C ARG A 5 16.52 22.34 -52.34
N LEU A 6 17.53 22.38 -51.48
CA LEU A 6 17.81 21.34 -50.49
C LEU A 6 16.75 21.38 -49.39
N SER A 7 15.99 20.29 -49.27
CA SER A 7 15.19 19.98 -48.08
C SER A 7 16.12 19.53 -46.95
N ALA A 8 16.31 20.37 -45.94
CA ALA A 8 16.91 19.98 -44.67
C ALA A 8 15.81 19.46 -43.73
N VAL A 9 15.47 18.18 -43.89
CA VAL A 9 14.83 17.39 -42.83
C VAL A 9 15.97 16.71 -42.08
N ALA A 10 16.35 17.23 -40.91
CA ALA A 10 17.17 16.48 -39.95
C ALA A 10 17.16 17.15 -38.57
N LEU A 11 16.75 16.37 -37.58
CA LEU A 11 17.04 16.46 -36.15
C LEU A 11 16.56 17.69 -35.38
N CYS A 12 15.30 17.61 -34.95
CA CYS A 12 14.93 17.97 -33.58
C CYS A 12 14.11 16.81 -33.00
N LEU A 13 14.79 15.70 -32.66
CA LEU A 13 14.27 14.85 -31.59
C LEU A 13 14.42 15.68 -30.31
N ALA A 14 13.34 16.32 -29.91
CA ALA A 14 13.22 16.81 -28.54
C ALA A 14 13.20 15.56 -27.65
N ALA A 15 14.36 15.20 -27.11
CA ALA A 15 14.41 14.43 -25.88
C ALA A 15 13.74 15.29 -24.82
N SER A 16 12.46 15.02 -24.55
CA SER A 16 11.83 15.41 -23.30
C SER A 16 12.52 14.62 -22.19
N LEU A 17 13.70 15.09 -21.79
CA LEU A 17 14.24 14.80 -20.48
C LEU A 17 13.30 15.51 -19.51
N SER A 18 12.29 14.80 -19.04
CA SER A 18 11.65 15.11 -17.77
C SER A 18 12.78 15.09 -16.75
N SER A 19 13.34 16.26 -16.46
CA SER A 19 14.23 16.44 -15.33
C SER A 19 13.42 16.08 -14.10
N VAL A 20 13.61 14.87 -13.59
CA VAL A 20 13.21 14.49 -12.24
C VAL A 20 13.80 15.59 -11.35
N VAL A 21 12.95 16.47 -10.84
CA VAL A 21 13.37 17.45 -9.84
C VAL A 21 13.78 16.61 -8.65
N ALA A 22 15.08 16.41 -8.46
CA ALA A 22 15.59 15.76 -7.26
C ALA A 22 15.00 16.50 -6.07
N GLY A 23 14.12 15.84 -5.32
CA GLY A 23 13.41 16.46 -4.21
C GLY A 23 14.41 16.93 -3.16
N THR A 24 14.16 18.10 -2.58
CA THR A 24 14.99 18.58 -1.46
C THR A 24 14.73 17.68 -0.26
N GLY A 25 15.78 17.15 0.37
CA GLY A 25 15.60 16.26 1.52
C GLY A 25 14.82 16.94 2.65
N GLY A 26 13.87 16.21 3.22
CA GLY A 26 12.91 16.68 4.21
C GLY A 26 11.73 17.46 3.64
N SER A 27 11.47 17.46 2.33
CA SER A 27 10.38 18.26 1.72
C SER A 27 9.34 17.42 0.97
N PHE A 28 8.18 18.02 0.74
CA PHE A 28 7.13 17.48 -0.13
C PHE A 28 7.26 18.05 -1.54
N ALA A 29 6.95 17.24 -2.55
CA ALA A 29 6.74 17.66 -3.92
C ALA A 29 5.40 17.16 -4.46
N ASP A 30 5.01 17.69 -5.62
CA ASP A 30 3.78 17.28 -6.31
C ASP A 30 3.89 15.83 -6.82
N GLY A 31 2.96 14.98 -6.35
CA GLY A 31 2.80 13.59 -6.77
C GLY A 31 1.74 13.41 -7.86
N GLY A 32 1.16 14.50 -8.37
CA GLY A 32 0.11 14.45 -9.38
C GLY A 32 -1.27 14.20 -8.81
N ASN A 33 -2.14 13.61 -9.62
CA ASN A 33 -3.54 13.35 -9.27
C ASN A 33 -3.86 11.86 -9.43
N THR A 34 -4.46 11.27 -8.40
CA THR A 34 -4.78 9.84 -8.32
C THR A 34 -6.10 9.47 -9.00
N LEU A 35 -6.88 10.43 -9.49
CA LEU A 35 -8.20 10.30 -10.15
C LEU A 35 -9.33 9.70 -9.31
N ILE A 36 -8.99 8.88 -8.32
CA ILE A 36 -9.82 8.27 -7.28
C ILE A 36 -9.18 8.57 -5.93
N SER A 37 -9.91 8.48 -4.82
CA SER A 37 -9.30 8.66 -3.51
C SER A 37 -8.40 7.48 -3.19
N ALA A 38 -7.15 7.75 -2.82
CA ALA A 38 -6.19 6.70 -2.50
C ALA A 38 -6.42 6.16 -1.08
N LEU A 39 -7.55 5.51 -0.89
CA LEU A 39 -8.01 4.95 0.38
C LEU A 39 -7.21 3.70 0.75
N MET A 40 -6.78 2.93 -0.25
CA MET A 40 -5.89 1.80 -0.13
C MET A 40 -4.79 1.88 -1.20
N MET A 41 -3.55 1.53 -0.86
CA MET A 41 -2.48 1.37 -1.85
C MET A 41 -1.59 0.16 -1.57
N PHE A 42 -0.89 -0.30 -2.60
CA PHE A 42 0.28 -1.16 -2.47
C PHE A 42 1.25 -0.93 -3.62
N LEU A 43 2.53 -1.22 -3.39
CA LEU A 43 3.56 -1.14 -4.42
C LEU A 43 3.48 -2.41 -5.27
N GLY A 44 3.14 -2.28 -6.55
CA GLY A 44 3.01 -3.42 -7.45
C GLY A 44 4.38 -3.93 -7.94
N ASN A 45 5.22 -3.00 -8.40
CA ASN A 45 6.55 -3.26 -8.94
C ASN A 45 7.42 -1.99 -8.81
N GLU A 46 8.58 -1.93 -9.48
CA GLU A 46 9.48 -0.78 -9.42
C GLU A 46 8.96 0.47 -10.14
N GLU A 47 7.85 0.36 -10.87
CA GLU A 47 7.35 1.39 -11.77
C GLU A 47 5.96 1.91 -11.37
N SER A 48 5.22 1.17 -10.52
CA SER A 48 3.80 1.46 -10.29
C SER A 48 3.30 1.17 -8.87
N VAL A 49 2.39 2.03 -8.43
CA VAL A 49 1.59 1.86 -7.21
C VAL A 49 0.14 1.62 -7.62
N TYR A 50 -0.47 0.59 -7.04
CA TYR A 50 -1.88 0.30 -7.25
C TYR A 50 -2.70 0.99 -6.17
N ILE A 51 -3.85 1.54 -6.57
CA ILE A 51 -4.75 2.32 -5.73
C ILE A 51 -6.13 1.69 -5.80
N LEU A 52 -6.75 1.50 -4.63
CA LEU A 52 -8.16 1.17 -4.52
C LEU A 52 -8.87 2.26 -3.72
N ASP A 53 -10.10 2.53 -4.13
CA ASP A 53 -11.03 3.42 -3.46
C ASP A 53 -12.27 2.63 -3.03
N LYS A 54 -13.29 3.31 -2.53
CA LYS A 54 -14.66 2.79 -2.42
C LYS A 54 -15.46 3.10 -3.68
N ALA A 55 -16.56 2.38 -3.88
CA ALA A 55 -17.55 2.76 -4.88
C ALA A 55 -18.22 4.09 -4.47
N GLU A 56 -18.00 5.14 -5.25
CA GLU A 56 -18.52 6.49 -5.03
C GLU A 56 -18.58 7.28 -6.35
N ALA A 57 -19.15 8.49 -6.36
CA ALA A 57 -19.32 9.32 -7.55
C ALA A 57 -18.01 9.96 -8.08
N ASN A 58 -16.93 9.19 -8.16
CA ASN A 58 -15.67 9.63 -8.75
C ASN A 58 -15.89 10.14 -10.18
N ALA A 59 -15.29 11.29 -10.50
CA ALA A 59 -15.43 11.91 -11.83
C ALA A 59 -14.75 11.08 -12.92
N ALA A 60 -13.70 10.34 -12.57
CA ALA A 60 -13.06 9.39 -13.47
C ALA A 60 -14.01 8.21 -13.73
N GLN A 61 -14.12 7.80 -15.00
CA GLN A 61 -15.05 6.77 -15.43
C GLN A 61 -14.29 5.64 -16.13
N ILE A 62 -14.77 4.42 -15.95
CA ILE A 62 -14.31 3.22 -16.66
C ILE A 62 -15.54 2.36 -16.97
N ASN A 63 -15.62 1.82 -18.18
CA ASN A 63 -16.69 0.91 -18.61
C ASN A 63 -18.14 1.38 -18.31
N GLY A 64 -18.35 2.71 -18.24
CA GLY A 64 -19.67 3.30 -18.00
C GLY A 64 -20.06 3.48 -16.53
N HIS A 65 -19.12 3.28 -15.58
CA HIS A 65 -19.31 3.57 -14.16
C HIS A 65 -18.13 4.38 -13.59
N PRO A 66 -18.30 5.02 -12.40
CA PRO A 66 -17.20 5.65 -11.69
C PRO A 66 -16.06 4.66 -11.43
N ALA A 67 -14.82 5.14 -11.52
CA ALA A 67 -13.66 4.31 -11.20
C ALA A 67 -13.41 4.27 -9.68
N TRP A 68 -13.02 3.11 -9.17
CA TRP A 68 -12.48 2.92 -7.81
C TRP A 68 -11.28 1.98 -7.77
N GLY A 69 -10.71 1.65 -8.93
CA GLY A 69 -9.40 1.03 -9.08
C GLY A 69 -8.51 1.88 -9.98
N ALA A 70 -7.22 1.96 -9.67
CA ALA A 70 -6.25 2.67 -10.51
C ALA A 70 -4.81 2.18 -10.32
N LEU A 71 -3.97 2.52 -11.30
CA LEU A 71 -2.52 2.38 -11.27
C LEU A 71 -1.90 3.78 -11.39
N TRP A 72 -1.06 4.16 -10.43
CA TRP A 72 -0.24 5.36 -10.47
C TRP A 72 1.19 5.04 -10.90
N ASP A 73 1.64 5.65 -11.98
CA ASP A 73 2.96 5.47 -12.57
C ASP A 73 4.01 6.36 -11.88
N ILE A 74 5.05 5.73 -11.33
CA ILE A 74 6.05 6.40 -10.48
C ILE A 74 6.89 7.41 -11.27
N GLN A 75 7.16 7.14 -12.55
CA GLN A 75 8.04 8.00 -13.34
C GLN A 75 7.32 9.27 -13.83
N SER A 76 6.08 9.12 -14.29
CA SER A 76 5.30 10.18 -14.92
C SER A 76 4.31 10.88 -13.98
N HIS A 77 4.10 10.32 -12.78
CA HIS A 77 3.08 10.74 -11.83
C HIS A 77 1.67 10.76 -12.43
N GLN A 78 1.43 9.96 -13.48
CA GLN A 78 0.14 9.81 -14.14
C GLN A 78 -0.62 8.62 -13.59
N THR A 79 -1.94 8.71 -13.63
CA THR A 79 -2.82 7.64 -13.15
C THR A 79 -3.65 7.07 -14.28
N ILE A 80 -3.76 5.75 -14.32
CA ILE A 80 -4.59 4.98 -15.26
C ILE A 80 -5.66 4.26 -14.45
N VAL A 81 -6.94 4.53 -14.74
CA VAL A 81 -8.04 3.83 -14.07
C VAL A 81 -8.11 2.36 -14.49
N MET A 82 -8.49 1.51 -13.55
CA MET A 82 -8.63 0.07 -13.72
C MET A 82 -10.01 -0.38 -13.26
N ASP A 83 -10.55 -1.37 -13.96
CA ASP A 83 -11.88 -1.88 -13.70
C ASP A 83 -11.87 -2.83 -12.49
N ILE A 84 -12.81 -2.62 -11.59
CA ILE A 84 -13.08 -3.41 -10.38
C ILE A 84 -14.59 -3.42 -10.25
N LYS A 85 -15.19 -4.58 -9.97
CA LYS A 85 -16.64 -4.75 -10.01
C LYS A 85 -17.29 -4.60 -8.65
N THR A 86 -16.64 -5.10 -7.62
CA THR A 86 -17.20 -5.14 -6.27
C THR A 86 -16.68 -3.98 -5.44
N ASN A 87 -17.49 -3.52 -4.49
CA ASN A 87 -17.13 -2.39 -3.64
C ASN A 87 -15.98 -2.74 -2.67
N SER A 88 -14.79 -2.20 -2.94
CA SER A 88 -13.57 -2.46 -2.16
C SER A 88 -13.47 -1.67 -0.85
N PHE A 89 -14.48 -0.88 -0.49
CA PHE A 89 -14.43 -0.05 0.70
C PHE A 89 -14.11 -0.87 1.96
N CYS A 90 -12.98 -0.53 2.60
CA CYS A 90 -12.46 -1.20 3.79
C CYS A 90 -12.14 -2.69 3.64
N ALA A 91 -11.80 -3.09 2.43
CA ALA A 91 -11.10 -4.33 2.21
C ALA A 91 -9.71 -4.28 2.88
N SER A 92 -9.21 -5.45 3.23
CA SER A 92 -7.82 -5.66 3.59
C SER A 92 -7.03 -6.16 2.39
N GLY A 93 -5.71 -6.29 2.50
CA GLY A 93 -4.91 -6.80 1.39
C GLY A 93 -3.53 -7.31 1.79
N MET A 94 -2.99 -8.20 0.97
CA MET A 94 -1.72 -8.85 1.21
C MET A 94 -1.08 -9.33 -0.09
N HIS A 95 0.26 -9.36 -0.11
CA HIS A 95 1.03 -9.93 -1.20
C HIS A 95 0.94 -11.46 -1.20
N LEU A 96 1.14 -12.07 -2.36
CA LEU A 96 1.33 -13.52 -2.53
C LEU A 96 2.79 -13.85 -2.84
N PRO A 97 3.22 -15.11 -2.63
CA PRO A 97 4.61 -15.54 -2.86
C PRO A 97 5.16 -15.23 -4.25
N ASN A 98 4.32 -15.26 -5.28
CA ASN A 98 4.71 -15.03 -6.68
C ASN A 98 4.82 -13.55 -7.07
N GLY A 99 4.57 -12.61 -6.15
CA GLY A 99 4.57 -11.17 -6.45
C GLY A 99 3.20 -10.58 -6.80
N SER A 100 2.17 -11.40 -6.98
CA SER A 100 0.80 -10.89 -7.14
C SER A 100 0.25 -10.37 -5.81
N PHE A 101 -0.84 -9.61 -5.86
CA PHE A 101 -1.51 -9.08 -4.67
C PHE A 101 -2.97 -9.52 -4.62
N ALA A 102 -3.47 -9.70 -3.41
CA ALA A 102 -4.87 -10.02 -3.14
C ALA A 102 -5.48 -9.00 -2.17
N SER A 103 -6.73 -8.62 -2.41
CA SER A 103 -7.56 -7.81 -1.52
C SER A 103 -8.80 -8.59 -1.10
N PHE A 104 -9.18 -8.48 0.18
CA PHE A 104 -10.17 -9.34 0.83
C PHE A 104 -11.29 -8.51 1.47
N GLY A 105 -12.53 -8.87 1.12
CA GLY A 105 -13.72 -8.23 1.64
C GLY A 105 -13.97 -6.87 1.02
N GLY A 106 -14.69 -6.03 1.74
CA GLY A 106 -15.18 -4.76 1.23
C GLY A 106 -16.54 -4.43 1.82
N ASN A 107 -17.26 -3.54 1.15
CA ASN A 107 -18.61 -3.15 1.57
C ASN A 107 -19.67 -3.77 0.67
N ASP A 108 -20.93 -3.71 1.08
CA ASP A 108 -22.05 -4.05 0.22
C ASP A 108 -22.15 -3.07 -0.97
N GLY A 109 -22.96 -3.43 -1.98
CA GLY A 109 -23.23 -2.54 -3.11
C GLY A 109 -23.92 -1.27 -2.64
N VAL A 110 -23.45 -0.11 -3.09
CA VAL A 110 -23.95 1.20 -2.64
C VAL A 110 -24.36 2.10 -3.78
N THR A 111 -25.27 3.02 -3.47
CA THR A 111 -25.62 4.13 -4.36
C THR A 111 -25.23 5.46 -3.72
N VAL A 112 -25.72 6.57 -4.30
CA VAL A 112 -25.44 7.95 -3.88
C VAL A 112 -25.51 8.13 -2.36
N ASN A 113 -24.49 8.78 -1.79
CA ASN A 113 -24.28 9.00 -0.36
C ASN A 113 -24.04 7.72 0.46
N GLY A 114 -23.58 6.64 -0.17
CA GLY A 114 -23.30 5.37 0.50
C GLY A 114 -24.56 4.63 0.97
N ALA A 115 -25.73 4.96 0.40
CA ALA A 115 -26.96 4.25 0.70
C ALA A 115 -26.94 2.83 0.08
N ALA A 116 -27.74 1.90 0.60
CA ALA A 116 -27.82 0.55 0.04
C ALA A 116 -28.21 0.59 -1.44
N GLY A 117 -27.55 -0.24 -2.26
CA GLY A 117 -27.77 -0.32 -3.70
C GLY A 117 -29.20 -0.66 -4.11
N SER A 118 -29.51 -0.37 -5.38
CA SER A 118 -30.85 -0.55 -5.98
C SER A 118 -31.43 -1.97 -5.85
N GLN A 119 -30.59 -3.01 -5.80
CA GLN A 119 -30.98 -4.39 -5.52
C GLN A 119 -30.42 -4.82 -4.17
N LYS A 120 -31.27 -5.47 -3.36
CA LYS A 120 -30.93 -5.82 -1.99
C LYS A 120 -30.69 -7.32 -1.81
N ASN A 121 -29.73 -7.63 -0.95
CA ASN A 121 -29.57 -8.93 -0.34
C ASN A 121 -30.71 -9.23 0.65
N PRO A 122 -30.91 -10.50 1.06
CA PRO A 122 -31.91 -10.87 2.06
C PRO A 122 -31.76 -10.18 3.42
N ASP A 123 -30.53 -9.76 3.78
CA ASP A 123 -30.21 -9.01 5.01
C ASP A 123 -30.46 -7.49 4.87
N GLY A 124 -30.96 -7.03 3.72
CA GLY A 124 -31.27 -5.65 3.42
C GLY A 124 -30.07 -4.78 3.00
N THR A 125 -28.86 -5.35 2.95
CA THR A 125 -27.67 -4.72 2.33
C THR A 125 -27.79 -4.67 0.81
N GLY A 126 -26.97 -3.89 0.12
CA GLY A 126 -26.99 -3.84 -1.34
C GLY A 126 -26.28 -5.03 -1.98
N ALA A 127 -26.98 -5.75 -2.85
CA ALA A 127 -26.39 -6.79 -3.71
C ALA A 127 -25.73 -6.17 -4.95
N TRP A 128 -26.37 -5.14 -5.52
CA TRP A 128 -25.93 -4.43 -6.71
C TRP A 128 -26.60 -3.05 -6.80
N ASP A 129 -25.90 -2.07 -7.38
CA ASP A 129 -26.46 -0.76 -7.67
C ASP A 129 -26.50 -0.39 -9.16
N SER A 130 -27.59 0.26 -9.60
CA SER A 130 -27.75 0.70 -10.98
C SER A 130 -27.04 2.01 -11.33
N VAL A 131 -26.67 2.83 -10.34
CA VAL A 131 -26.01 4.12 -10.56
C VAL A 131 -24.50 3.93 -10.61
N TYR A 132 -23.94 3.27 -9.60
CA TYR A 132 -22.49 3.00 -9.54
C TYR A 132 -22.10 1.68 -10.20
N GLN A 133 -23.05 0.80 -10.51
CA GLN A 133 -22.79 -0.52 -11.10
C GLN A 133 -21.87 -1.40 -10.25
N ASP A 134 -21.78 -1.11 -8.95
CA ASP A 134 -20.98 -1.87 -8.02
C ASP A 134 -21.75 -3.09 -7.49
N PHE A 135 -21.01 -4.14 -7.17
CA PHE A 135 -21.52 -5.36 -6.57
C PHE A 135 -21.10 -5.47 -5.10
N ASP A 136 -21.84 -6.27 -4.32
CA ASP A 136 -21.48 -6.62 -2.95
C ASP A 136 -20.05 -7.19 -2.87
N GLY A 137 -19.17 -6.43 -2.23
CA GLY A 137 -17.76 -6.77 -2.04
C GLY A 137 -17.45 -7.46 -0.74
N ARG A 138 -18.41 -7.67 0.17
CA ARG A 138 -18.13 -8.17 1.52
C ARG A 138 -17.48 -9.55 1.54
N LYS A 139 -17.69 -10.38 0.51
CA LYS A 139 -17.03 -11.70 0.35
C LYS A 139 -15.99 -11.72 -0.76
N ALA A 140 -15.74 -10.60 -1.43
CA ALA A 140 -14.88 -10.57 -2.60
C ALA A 140 -13.43 -10.93 -2.24
N ILE A 141 -12.78 -11.65 -3.15
CA ILE A 141 -11.33 -11.78 -3.20
C ILE A 141 -10.90 -11.24 -4.56
N ARG A 142 -10.17 -10.13 -4.55
CA ARG A 142 -9.67 -9.45 -5.74
C ARG A 142 -8.21 -9.77 -5.91
N VAL A 143 -7.78 -10.29 -7.06
CA VAL A 143 -6.38 -10.67 -7.31
C VAL A 143 -5.86 -9.90 -8.52
N VAL A 144 -4.64 -9.38 -8.42
CA VAL A 144 -3.96 -8.73 -9.55
C VAL A 144 -2.51 -9.16 -9.62
N ASN A 145 -2.02 -9.40 -10.84
CA ASN A 145 -0.59 -9.48 -11.10
C ASN A 145 -0.11 -8.09 -11.51
N PRO A 146 0.80 -7.47 -10.74
CA PRO A 146 1.30 -6.15 -11.08
C PRO A 146 1.95 -6.11 -12.47
N CYS A 147 1.53 -5.16 -13.28
CA CYS A 147 2.04 -4.89 -14.62
C CYS A 147 2.60 -3.47 -14.72
N ARG A 148 3.24 -3.15 -15.84
CA ARG A 148 3.68 -1.80 -16.15
C ARG A 148 2.51 -0.96 -16.64
N SER A 149 2.61 0.36 -16.49
CA SER A 149 1.66 1.32 -17.03
C SER A 149 1.53 1.26 -18.57
N THR A 150 2.55 0.71 -19.24
CA THR A 150 2.59 0.53 -20.71
C THR A 150 1.97 -0.79 -21.18
N ASP A 151 1.63 -1.70 -20.27
CA ASP A 151 0.97 -2.96 -20.60
C ASP A 151 -0.54 -2.76 -20.80
N ASN A 152 -1.22 -3.78 -21.35
CA ASN A 152 -2.67 -3.76 -21.45
C ASN A 152 -3.31 -4.08 -20.10
N LEU A 153 -3.59 -3.05 -19.30
CA LEU A 153 -4.21 -3.16 -17.98
C LEU A 153 -5.66 -3.72 -17.99
N ALA A 154 -6.29 -3.85 -19.16
CA ALA A 154 -7.60 -4.50 -19.31
C ALA A 154 -7.50 -5.99 -19.67
N SER A 155 -6.29 -6.52 -19.87
CA SER A 155 -6.08 -7.94 -20.15
C SER A 155 -6.29 -8.80 -18.90
N ALA A 156 -6.59 -10.08 -19.06
CA ALA A 156 -6.73 -11.02 -17.94
C ALA A 156 -5.42 -11.20 -17.13
N GLN A 157 -4.28 -10.86 -17.72
CA GLN A 157 -2.96 -10.95 -17.09
C GLN A 157 -2.69 -9.79 -16.14
N CYS A 158 -3.17 -8.59 -16.46
CA CYS A 158 -2.85 -7.35 -15.74
C CYS A 158 -4.05 -6.69 -15.04
N GLY A 159 -5.27 -7.01 -15.48
CA GLY A 159 -6.50 -6.52 -14.87
C GLY A 159 -6.78 -7.22 -13.54
N TRP A 160 -7.64 -6.61 -12.74
CA TRP A 160 -8.13 -7.24 -11.52
C TRP A 160 -9.02 -8.43 -11.86
N PHE A 161 -8.70 -9.59 -11.30
CA PHE A 161 -9.67 -10.66 -11.15
C PHE A 161 -10.59 -10.32 -9.98
N ASP A 162 -11.86 -10.06 -10.27
CA ASP A 162 -12.89 -9.71 -9.30
C ASP A 162 -14.21 -10.39 -9.68
N ASP A 163 -14.36 -11.62 -9.21
CA ASP A 163 -15.57 -12.43 -9.42
C ASP A 163 -15.86 -13.29 -8.18
N PRO A 164 -16.71 -12.79 -7.26
CA PRO A 164 -17.10 -13.51 -6.05
C PRO A 164 -17.88 -14.80 -6.28
N ILE A 165 -18.36 -15.08 -7.49
CA ILE A 165 -19.02 -16.37 -7.81
C ILE A 165 -17.96 -17.47 -7.90
N VAL A 166 -16.79 -17.11 -8.43
CA VAL A 166 -15.70 -18.04 -8.71
C VAL A 166 -14.70 -18.10 -7.54
N LEU A 167 -14.39 -16.95 -6.94
CA LEU A 167 -13.46 -16.84 -5.82
C LEU A 167 -13.99 -15.90 -4.74
N SER A 168 -14.34 -16.46 -3.58
CA SER A 168 -14.86 -15.68 -2.46
C SER A 168 -14.36 -16.19 -1.12
N MET A 169 -14.38 -15.30 -0.14
CA MET A 169 -14.31 -15.67 1.27
C MET A 169 -15.58 -16.43 1.68
N LYS A 170 -15.47 -17.22 2.75
CA LYS A 170 -16.61 -17.91 3.36
C LYS A 170 -17.51 -16.93 4.09
N ARG A 171 -16.91 -15.97 4.80
CA ARG A 171 -17.62 -14.95 5.59
C ARG A 171 -17.56 -13.57 4.93
N ALA A 172 -18.59 -12.78 5.20
CA ALA A 172 -18.63 -11.37 4.84
C ALA A 172 -17.75 -10.58 5.81
N ARG A 173 -16.84 -9.75 5.30
CA ARG A 173 -15.90 -8.98 6.11
C ARG A 173 -15.70 -7.57 5.59
N TRP A 174 -15.80 -6.63 6.52
CA TRP A 174 -15.48 -5.22 6.39
C TRP A 174 -14.56 -4.85 7.57
N TYR A 175 -13.45 -4.13 7.34
CA TYR A 175 -12.39 -3.93 8.35
C TYR A 175 -11.73 -5.21 8.89
N SER A 176 -11.52 -6.22 8.04
CA SER A 176 -10.76 -7.42 8.44
C SER A 176 -9.26 -7.13 8.57
N ALA A 177 -8.58 -7.82 9.46
CA ALA A 177 -7.12 -7.89 9.46
C ALA A 177 -6.64 -9.06 8.59
N VAL A 178 -5.49 -8.91 7.94
CA VAL A 178 -4.81 -10.01 7.25
C VAL A 178 -3.31 -10.01 7.54
N GLU A 179 -2.74 -11.21 7.61
CA GLU A 179 -1.28 -11.40 7.75
C GLU A 179 -0.84 -12.64 6.96
N ALA A 180 0.24 -12.49 6.19
CA ALA A 180 0.87 -13.61 5.49
C ALA A 180 1.62 -14.52 6.48
N THR A 181 1.64 -15.82 6.23
CA THR A 181 2.37 -16.84 7.02
C THR A 181 3.70 -17.23 6.37
N GLY A 182 4.55 -17.98 7.07
CA GLY A 182 5.85 -18.40 6.54
C GLY A 182 5.78 -19.36 5.35
N ASP A 183 4.63 -19.96 5.08
CA ASP A 183 4.35 -20.74 3.87
C ASP A 183 3.61 -19.93 2.79
N GLY A 184 3.37 -18.63 3.00
CA GLY A 184 2.71 -17.77 2.03
C GLY A 184 1.19 -17.89 1.98
N THR A 185 0.54 -18.66 2.86
CA THR A 185 -0.90 -18.53 3.08
C THR A 185 -1.22 -17.22 3.79
N ILE A 186 -2.46 -16.77 3.72
CA ILE A 186 -2.94 -15.56 4.37
C ILE A 186 -4.00 -15.94 5.39
N VAL A 187 -3.85 -15.46 6.62
CA VAL A 187 -4.90 -15.53 7.65
C VAL A 187 -5.75 -14.28 7.52
N ILE A 188 -7.07 -14.45 7.46
CA ILE A 188 -8.07 -13.38 7.39
C ILE A 188 -8.86 -13.39 8.70
N LEU A 189 -8.79 -12.31 9.47
CA LEU A 189 -9.24 -12.26 10.85
C LEU A 189 -10.25 -11.14 11.07
N GLY A 190 -11.36 -11.47 11.72
CA GLY A 190 -12.28 -10.49 12.27
C GLY A 190 -13.03 -9.65 11.22
N GLY A 191 -13.53 -8.51 11.70
CA GLY A 191 -14.26 -7.52 10.92
C GLY A 191 -15.75 -7.48 11.25
N PHE A 192 -16.47 -6.81 10.38
CA PHE A 192 -17.91 -6.57 10.44
C PHE A 192 -18.54 -7.28 9.26
N THR A 193 -19.82 -7.62 9.36
CA THR A 193 -20.58 -8.12 8.22
C THR A 193 -21.22 -6.99 7.40
N ARG A 194 -21.11 -5.73 7.84
CA ARG A 194 -21.57 -4.51 7.13
C ARG A 194 -21.00 -3.21 7.73
N GLY A 195 -21.28 -2.09 7.04
CA GLY A 195 -21.00 -0.69 7.43
C GLY A 195 -21.37 -0.29 8.87
N GLY A 196 -20.53 0.51 9.55
CA GLY A 196 -20.66 0.97 10.95
C GLY A 196 -19.39 1.61 11.56
N TYR A 197 -19.51 2.24 12.73
CA TYR A 197 -18.39 2.92 13.42
C TYR A 197 -17.57 2.01 14.34
N ILE A 198 -18.20 1.22 15.21
CA ILE A 198 -17.52 0.17 15.99
C ILE A 198 -18.34 -1.13 16.00
N ASN A 199 -17.68 -2.25 16.26
CA ASN A 199 -18.26 -3.60 16.11
C ASN A 199 -19.11 -4.00 17.34
N ARG A 200 -20.00 -3.12 17.80
CA ARG A 200 -20.70 -3.28 19.08
C ARG A 200 -22.03 -2.52 19.11
N TRP A 201 -23.07 -3.16 19.64
CA TRP A 201 -24.28 -2.49 20.12
C TRP A 201 -24.18 -2.12 21.59
N PHE A 202 -24.78 -1.01 21.97
CA PHE A 202 -24.85 -0.59 23.36
C PHE A 202 -26.31 -0.46 23.83
N PRO A 203 -26.73 -1.13 24.92
CA PRO A 203 -25.96 -2.10 25.72
C PRO A 203 -25.69 -3.42 24.96
N VAL A 204 -24.61 -4.13 25.33
CA VAL A 204 -24.26 -5.42 24.71
C VAL A 204 -25.17 -6.52 25.24
N THR A 205 -26.06 -7.04 24.38
CA THR A 205 -26.95 -8.18 24.70
C THR A 205 -26.53 -9.48 24.01
N ASP A 206 -25.84 -9.38 22.87
CA ASP A 206 -25.24 -10.49 22.14
C ASP A 206 -23.75 -10.20 21.92
N PRO A 207 -22.86 -10.70 22.80
CA PRO A 207 -21.44 -10.38 22.75
C PRO A 207 -20.72 -10.99 21.55
N ILE A 208 -21.21 -12.10 20.99
CA ILE A 208 -20.51 -12.87 19.95
C ILE A 208 -20.86 -12.34 18.56
N THR A 209 -22.15 -12.22 18.24
CA THR A 209 -22.54 -11.85 16.86
C THR A 209 -22.99 -10.40 16.74
N GLN A 210 -23.23 -9.71 17.87
CA GLN A 210 -23.72 -8.33 17.90
C GLN A 210 -24.94 -8.15 17.00
N SER A 211 -25.93 -9.04 17.15
CA SER A 211 -27.12 -9.13 16.29
C SER A 211 -26.77 -9.39 14.82
N GLY A 212 -25.81 -10.27 14.57
CA GLY A 212 -25.35 -10.67 13.23
C GLY A 212 -24.45 -9.67 12.51
N GLN A 213 -24.00 -8.59 13.17
CA GLN A 213 -23.16 -7.56 12.56
C GLN A 213 -21.66 -7.73 12.79
N ALA A 214 -21.27 -8.52 13.80
CA ALA A 214 -19.87 -8.82 14.07
C ALA A 214 -19.42 -10.11 13.40
N GLU A 215 -18.26 -10.07 12.75
CA GLU A 215 -17.59 -11.26 12.24
C GLU A 215 -16.37 -11.56 13.10
N ASN A 216 -16.57 -12.35 14.17
CA ASN A 216 -15.52 -12.70 15.14
C ASN A 216 -14.82 -14.04 14.82
N THR A 217 -14.85 -14.50 13.57
CA THR A 217 -14.13 -15.71 13.11
C THR A 217 -12.87 -15.38 12.33
N TYR A 218 -12.10 -16.40 11.97
CA TYR A 218 -11.00 -16.30 11.02
C TYR A 218 -11.07 -17.39 9.94
N GLU A 219 -10.49 -17.09 8.79
CA GLU A 219 -10.37 -18.01 7.67
C GLU A 219 -9.03 -17.81 6.93
N PHE A 220 -8.85 -18.50 5.81
CA PHE A 220 -7.57 -18.53 5.10
C PHE A 220 -7.73 -18.28 3.60
N TYR A 221 -6.67 -17.73 3.01
CA TYR A 221 -6.45 -17.78 1.57
C TYR A 221 -5.10 -18.44 1.26
N PRO A 222 -5.06 -19.52 0.46
CA PRO A 222 -6.20 -20.28 -0.06
C PRO A 222 -7.09 -20.87 1.06
N ALA A 223 -8.36 -21.11 0.72
CA ALA A 223 -9.34 -21.61 1.69
C ALA A 223 -8.96 -23.01 2.21
N ARG A 224 -9.05 -23.19 3.53
CA ARG A 224 -8.95 -24.51 4.20
C ARG A 224 -10.34 -25.12 4.39
N ASP A 225 -10.41 -26.42 4.64
CA ASP A 225 -11.67 -27.11 4.94
C ASP A 225 -12.29 -26.67 6.28
N GLY A 226 -13.60 -26.91 6.45
CA GLY A 226 -14.35 -26.60 7.66
C GLY A 226 -14.91 -25.17 7.71
N ASP A 227 -15.78 -24.90 8.68
CA ASP A 227 -16.30 -23.55 8.90
C ASP A 227 -15.30 -22.68 9.68
N PRO A 228 -15.19 -21.37 9.37
CA PRO A 228 -14.40 -20.41 10.14
C PRO A 228 -14.77 -20.45 11.62
N PRO A 229 -13.83 -20.81 12.53
CA PRO A 229 -14.11 -20.89 13.95
C PRO A 229 -14.01 -19.51 14.61
N VAL A 230 -14.70 -19.33 15.75
CA VAL A 230 -14.70 -18.10 16.53
C VAL A 230 -13.35 -17.90 17.24
N VAL A 231 -12.87 -16.65 17.25
CA VAL A 231 -11.72 -16.20 18.05
C VAL A 231 -12.24 -15.45 19.27
N GLN A 232 -12.07 -16.03 20.46
CA GLN A 232 -12.61 -15.48 21.71
C GLN A 232 -11.98 -14.13 22.05
N PHE A 233 -10.72 -13.91 21.68
CA PHE A 233 -10.04 -12.63 21.79
C PHE A 233 -10.80 -11.48 21.12
N LEU A 234 -11.40 -11.71 19.93
CA LEU A 234 -12.16 -10.67 19.24
C LEU A 234 -13.47 -10.34 19.97
N VAL A 235 -14.10 -11.34 20.60
CA VAL A 235 -15.28 -11.16 21.45
C VAL A 235 -14.90 -10.36 22.71
N LYS A 236 -13.77 -10.69 23.35
CA LYS A 236 -13.21 -9.99 24.51
C LYS A 236 -12.91 -8.52 24.21
N ALA A 237 -12.37 -8.22 23.03
CA ALA A 237 -12.04 -6.85 22.62
C ALA A 237 -13.28 -5.94 22.44
N SER A 238 -14.49 -6.51 22.35
CA SER A 238 -15.81 -5.85 22.50
C SER A 238 -15.95 -4.51 21.75
N GLY A 239 -16.08 -4.58 20.42
CA GLY A 239 -16.34 -3.44 19.55
C GLY A 239 -15.12 -2.76 18.94
N LEU A 240 -14.00 -2.74 19.66
CA LEU A 240 -12.75 -2.15 19.19
C LEU A 240 -11.83 -3.26 18.66
N ASN A 241 -12.26 -3.95 17.61
CA ASN A 241 -11.54 -5.08 17.00
C ASN A 241 -11.43 -5.00 15.46
N ALA A 242 -11.87 -3.88 14.90
CA ALA A 242 -11.70 -3.52 13.49
C ALA A 242 -10.21 -3.40 13.16
N TYR A 243 -9.77 -4.04 12.08
CA TYR A 243 -8.35 -4.10 11.70
C TYR A 243 -7.42 -4.39 12.90
N ALA A 244 -7.67 -5.50 13.60
CA ALA A 244 -6.77 -5.95 14.65
C ALA A 244 -5.30 -5.96 14.15
N HIS A 245 -4.38 -5.46 14.96
CA HIS A 245 -2.97 -5.39 14.55
C HIS A 245 -2.36 -6.80 14.63
N THR A 246 -2.03 -7.36 13.47
CA THR A 246 -1.52 -8.74 13.33
C THR A 246 -0.07 -8.75 12.86
N PHE A 247 0.79 -9.51 13.55
CA PHE A 247 2.19 -9.68 13.16
C PHE A 247 2.63 -11.14 13.38
N LEU A 248 3.09 -11.81 12.32
CA LEU A 248 3.66 -13.16 12.43
C LEU A 248 5.01 -13.13 13.17
N MET A 249 5.14 -14.01 14.17
CA MET A 249 6.32 -14.17 15.02
C MET A 249 7.23 -15.32 14.52
N PRO A 250 8.49 -15.38 14.96
CA PRO A 250 9.46 -16.38 14.49
C PRO A 250 9.02 -17.82 14.76
N SER A 251 8.25 -18.06 15.84
CA SER A 251 7.66 -19.36 16.17
C SER A 251 6.60 -19.85 15.18
N GLY A 252 6.08 -18.98 14.31
CA GLY A 252 4.93 -19.24 13.46
C GLY A 252 3.58 -18.88 14.11
N LYS A 253 3.58 -18.46 15.38
CA LYS A 253 2.41 -17.83 16.02
C LYS A 253 2.25 -16.38 15.58
N MET A 254 1.11 -15.78 15.87
CA MET A 254 0.79 -14.41 15.48
C MET A 254 0.51 -13.58 16.73
N LEU A 255 1.16 -12.42 16.85
CA LEU A 255 0.68 -11.41 17.78
C LEU A 255 -0.60 -10.79 17.20
N VAL A 256 -1.62 -10.66 18.04
CA VAL A 256 -2.85 -9.92 17.73
C VAL A 256 -3.11 -8.89 18.82
N GLN A 257 -3.33 -7.63 18.44
CA GLN A 257 -3.66 -6.53 19.35
C GLN A 257 -4.94 -5.84 18.89
N ALA A 258 -5.92 -5.75 19.79
CA ALA A 258 -7.20 -5.09 19.57
C ALA A 258 -7.69 -4.47 20.87
N ASN A 259 -8.45 -3.38 20.78
CA ASN A 259 -8.80 -2.55 21.94
C ASN A 259 -7.53 -2.19 22.73
N TYR A 260 -7.45 -2.55 24.00
CA TYR A 260 -6.23 -2.57 24.81
C TYR A 260 -5.70 -3.99 25.06
N SER A 261 -6.37 -5.05 24.60
CA SER A 261 -5.91 -6.42 24.80
C SER A 261 -4.89 -6.87 23.75
N THR A 262 -4.04 -7.80 24.15
CA THR A 262 -3.00 -8.39 23.30
C THR A 262 -2.94 -9.90 23.52
N MET A 263 -2.74 -10.67 22.46
CA MET A 263 -2.50 -12.11 22.54
C MET A 263 -1.35 -12.56 21.63
N LEU A 264 -0.79 -13.71 21.97
CA LEU A 264 -0.01 -14.55 21.07
C LEU A 264 -0.87 -15.75 20.67
N TRP A 265 -1.12 -15.91 19.38
CA TRP A 265 -2.13 -16.81 18.85
C TRP A 265 -1.53 -17.85 17.90
N ASP A 266 -1.82 -19.12 18.17
CA ASP A 266 -1.60 -20.19 17.19
C ASP A 266 -2.88 -20.39 16.38
N TYR A 267 -2.92 -19.78 15.20
CA TYR A 267 -4.05 -19.83 14.27
C TYR A 267 -4.29 -21.22 13.65
N ASN A 268 -3.35 -22.16 13.75
CA ASN A 268 -3.56 -23.52 13.24
C ASN A 268 -4.42 -24.34 14.20
N SER A 269 -4.20 -24.17 15.51
CA SER A 269 -4.95 -24.85 16.57
C SER A 269 -6.05 -23.98 17.21
N ASN A 270 -6.12 -22.71 16.81
CA ASN A 270 -6.90 -21.65 17.46
C ASN A 270 -6.59 -21.50 18.95
N THR A 271 -5.33 -21.71 19.34
CA THR A 271 -4.90 -21.57 20.74
C THR A 271 -4.53 -20.13 21.03
N GLU A 272 -5.31 -19.47 21.89
CA GLU A 272 -5.12 -18.08 22.29
C GLU A 272 -4.33 -18.00 23.60
N THR A 273 -3.21 -17.28 23.60
CA THR A 273 -2.42 -17.01 24.81
C THR A 273 -2.45 -15.51 25.10
N ASP A 274 -3.12 -15.11 26.18
CA ASP A 274 -3.15 -13.71 26.61
C ASP A 274 -1.73 -13.19 26.89
N LEU A 275 -1.44 -11.98 26.40
CA LEU A 275 -0.29 -11.17 26.78
C LEU A 275 -0.78 -10.00 27.65
N PRO A 276 0.11 -9.23 28.30
CA PRO A 276 -0.31 -8.06 29.07
C PRO A 276 -1.14 -7.08 28.23
N ASP A 277 -2.10 -6.41 28.87
CA ASP A 277 -2.87 -5.35 28.23
C ASP A 277 -1.99 -4.11 27.97
N MET A 278 -2.35 -3.34 26.94
CA MET A 278 -1.77 -2.06 26.57
C MET A 278 -1.86 -1.08 27.75
N PRO A 279 -0.73 -0.48 28.17
CA PRO A 279 -0.71 0.51 29.23
C PRO A 279 -1.67 1.68 28.97
N ASN A 280 -2.20 2.23 30.06
CA ASN A 280 -3.11 3.38 30.07
C ASN A 280 -4.43 3.17 29.31
N HIS A 281 -4.77 1.94 28.93
CA HIS A 281 -6.00 1.60 28.19
C HIS A 281 -6.19 2.37 26.87
N ILE A 282 -5.10 2.84 26.25
CA ILE A 282 -5.15 3.58 24.98
C ILE A 282 -5.43 2.60 23.84
N ALA A 283 -6.56 2.75 23.17
CA ALA A 283 -6.87 1.98 21.97
C ALA A 283 -5.99 2.42 20.80
N ARG A 284 -5.47 1.45 20.03
CA ARG A 284 -4.61 1.70 18.84
C ARG A 284 -5.22 1.21 17.54
N VAL A 285 -6.18 0.30 17.59
CA VAL A 285 -6.93 -0.14 16.41
C VAL A 285 -7.96 0.90 15.99
N TYR A 286 -8.58 0.71 14.83
CA TYR A 286 -9.70 1.54 14.41
C TYR A 286 -10.83 1.54 15.47
N PRO A 287 -11.46 2.70 15.77
CA PRO A 287 -11.28 4.01 15.13
C PRO A 287 -10.24 4.91 15.81
N ALA A 288 -9.65 4.51 16.94
CA ALA A 288 -8.58 5.26 17.59
C ALA A 288 -7.35 5.44 16.67
N SER A 289 -7.02 4.39 15.90
CA SER A 289 -6.05 4.37 14.79
C SER A 289 -4.69 4.95 15.18
N GLY A 290 -4.04 4.36 16.18
CA GLY A 290 -2.65 4.66 16.51
C GLY A 290 -1.70 4.10 15.44
N ALA A 291 -0.55 4.75 15.27
CA ALA A 291 0.51 4.27 14.39
C ALA A 291 1.14 3.00 14.98
N THR A 292 1.23 1.93 14.20
CA THR A 292 1.84 0.66 14.61
C THR A 292 2.88 0.18 13.60
N ALA A 293 3.97 -0.42 14.08
CA ALA A 293 5.00 -1.02 13.23
C ALA A 293 5.80 -2.09 13.97
N MET A 294 6.32 -3.07 13.23
CA MET A 294 7.43 -3.91 13.70
C MET A 294 8.74 -3.14 13.50
N LEU A 295 9.56 -3.04 14.55
CA LEU A 295 10.89 -2.43 14.46
C LEU A 295 11.81 -3.27 13.55
N PRO A 296 12.82 -2.65 12.92
CA PRO A 296 13.77 -3.34 12.05
C PRO A 296 14.34 -4.63 12.65
N LEU A 297 14.25 -5.73 11.91
CA LEU A 297 14.92 -6.99 12.23
C LEU A 297 16.38 -6.89 11.77
N THR A 298 17.35 -7.01 12.68
CA THR A 298 18.76 -6.81 12.35
C THR A 298 19.64 -7.90 12.97
N PRO A 299 20.86 -8.11 12.46
CA PRO A 299 21.85 -8.95 13.14
C PRO A 299 22.08 -8.51 14.60
N ASP A 300 22.14 -7.19 14.85
CA ASP A 300 22.38 -6.61 16.18
C ASP A 300 21.34 -7.03 17.24
N ASN A 301 20.07 -7.18 16.84
CA ASN A 301 18.99 -7.61 17.73
C ASN A 301 18.62 -9.09 17.55
N ASN A 302 19.49 -9.86 16.89
CA ASN A 302 19.26 -11.26 16.55
C ASN A 302 17.89 -11.51 15.87
N TYR A 303 17.49 -10.57 15.01
CA TYR A 303 16.22 -10.57 14.30
C TYR A 303 14.99 -10.72 15.21
N THR A 304 15.06 -10.21 16.44
CA THR A 304 13.96 -10.30 17.42
C THR A 304 12.85 -9.31 17.08
N PRO A 305 11.60 -9.76 16.84
CA PRO A 305 10.51 -8.84 16.60
C PRO A 305 10.10 -8.07 17.86
N THR A 306 10.17 -6.74 17.76
CA THR A 306 9.63 -5.81 18.75
C THR A 306 8.66 -4.88 18.03
N LEU A 307 7.44 -4.77 18.55
CA LEU A 307 6.41 -3.90 17.99
C LEU A 307 6.41 -2.56 18.70
N LEU A 308 6.13 -1.50 17.95
CA LEU A 308 5.96 -0.13 18.42
C LEU A 308 4.51 0.30 18.18
N PHE A 309 3.87 0.85 19.21
CA PHE A 309 2.51 1.36 19.18
C PHE A 309 2.52 2.80 19.67
N CYS A 310 2.08 3.75 18.85
CA CYS A 310 2.12 5.19 19.14
C CYS A 310 0.81 5.89 18.76
N GLY A 311 0.43 6.97 19.43
CA GLY A 311 -0.80 7.70 19.10
C GLY A 311 -2.12 7.07 19.59
N GLY A 312 -3.21 7.22 18.85
CA GLY A 312 -4.51 6.65 19.24
C GLY A 312 -5.23 7.45 20.33
N SER A 313 -6.17 6.83 21.03
CA SER A 313 -7.06 7.54 21.96
C SER A 313 -7.48 6.66 23.15
N ASP A 314 -7.54 7.29 24.31
CA ASP A 314 -8.23 6.77 25.49
C ASP A 314 -9.55 7.55 25.63
N ILE A 315 -10.65 6.87 25.34
CA ILE A 315 -12.01 7.42 25.38
C ILE A 315 -12.81 6.50 26.30
N PRO A 316 -13.66 7.03 27.20
CA PRO A 316 -14.50 6.20 28.06
C PRO A 316 -15.30 5.16 27.25
N PRO A 317 -15.45 3.90 27.74
CA PRO A 317 -16.09 2.81 26.99
C PRO A 317 -17.44 3.14 26.36
N ASP A 318 -18.30 3.90 27.05
CA ASP A 318 -19.63 4.26 26.58
C ASP A 318 -19.59 5.37 25.50
N SER A 319 -18.59 6.25 25.57
CA SER A 319 -18.41 7.35 24.62
C SER A 319 -18.01 6.87 23.22
N TRP A 320 -17.43 5.67 23.09
CA TRP A 320 -17.21 5.05 21.77
C TRP A 320 -18.52 4.77 21.02
N GLY A 321 -19.67 4.73 21.69
CA GLY A 321 -20.96 4.53 21.05
C GLY A 321 -21.14 3.11 20.49
N GLY A 322 -21.68 3.02 19.27
CA GLY A 322 -22.00 1.77 18.58
C GLY A 322 -21.85 1.86 17.06
N TYR A 323 -22.55 0.99 16.31
CA TYR A 323 -22.50 0.96 14.85
C TYR A 323 -22.93 2.28 14.20
N ASP A 324 -23.85 3.01 14.83
CA ASP A 324 -24.42 4.28 14.37
C ASP A 324 -23.51 5.49 14.56
N GLY A 325 -22.46 5.37 15.37
CA GLY A 325 -21.49 6.43 15.60
C GLY A 325 -21.09 6.60 17.06
N PRO A 326 -20.21 7.58 17.35
CA PRO A 326 -19.79 7.89 18.71
C PRO A 326 -20.87 8.67 19.47
N TYR A 327 -20.90 8.48 20.78
CA TYR A 327 -21.80 9.22 21.69
C TYR A 327 -21.19 10.50 22.24
N VAL A 328 -20.10 10.96 21.63
CA VAL A 328 -19.42 12.21 21.94
C VAL A 328 -18.87 12.83 20.68
N ASP A 329 -18.62 14.13 20.73
CA ASP A 329 -17.91 14.85 19.69
C ASP A 329 -16.40 14.53 19.72
N THR A 330 -16.01 13.44 19.04
CA THR A 330 -14.64 12.92 19.05
C THR A 330 -13.61 13.98 18.63
N TRP A 331 -13.91 14.85 17.67
CA TRP A 331 -13.01 15.92 17.20
C TRP A 331 -12.58 16.93 18.29
N LYS A 332 -13.21 16.91 19.47
CA LYS A 332 -12.80 17.69 20.64
C LYS A 332 -11.78 16.97 21.52
N ILE A 333 -11.66 15.66 21.40
CA ILE A 333 -10.82 14.80 22.24
C ILE A 333 -9.39 14.75 21.68
N PRO A 334 -8.35 15.06 22.47
CA PRO A 334 -6.97 14.98 22.02
C PRO A 334 -6.53 13.52 21.81
N ALA A 335 -5.76 13.29 20.76
CA ALA A 335 -5.05 12.02 20.56
C ALA A 335 -3.86 11.91 21.53
N SER A 336 -3.51 10.68 21.88
CA SER A 336 -2.39 10.40 22.80
C SER A 336 -1.04 10.64 22.12
N LYS A 337 -0.04 11.01 22.93
CA LYS A 337 1.39 11.03 22.55
C LYS A 337 2.11 9.73 22.89
N ASP A 338 1.48 8.91 23.72
CA ASP A 338 2.11 7.75 24.34
C ASP A 338 2.62 6.76 23.28
N CYS A 339 3.81 6.21 23.54
CA CYS A 339 4.39 5.14 22.75
C CYS A 339 4.79 3.95 23.64
N GLN A 340 4.42 2.74 23.21
CA GLN A 340 4.74 1.49 23.88
C GLN A 340 5.47 0.55 22.95
N ARG A 341 6.43 -0.21 23.50
CA ARG A 341 7.06 -1.34 22.83
C ARG A 341 6.64 -2.66 23.46
N LEU A 342 6.49 -3.70 22.63
CA LEU A 342 6.29 -5.07 23.10
C LEU A 342 7.15 -6.03 22.28
N THR A 343 7.91 -6.88 22.97
CA THR A 343 8.58 -8.04 22.38
C THR A 343 7.76 -9.28 22.73
N PRO A 344 7.02 -9.88 21.77
CA PRO A 344 6.06 -10.95 22.08
C PRO A 344 6.72 -12.29 22.40
N GLU A 345 7.93 -12.51 21.85
CA GLU A 345 8.74 -13.72 22.08
C GLU A 345 10.17 -13.32 22.50
N PRO A 346 10.39 -12.88 23.75
CA PRO A 346 11.71 -12.51 24.24
C PRO A 346 12.68 -13.69 24.17
N GLN A 347 13.83 -13.49 23.52
CA GLN A 347 14.83 -14.56 23.32
C GLN A 347 15.57 -14.95 24.60
N ASP A 348 15.56 -14.08 25.62
CA ASP A 348 16.15 -14.34 26.93
C ASP A 348 15.24 -15.18 27.86
N GLY A 349 14.05 -15.55 27.38
CA GLY A 349 13.07 -16.32 28.15
C GLY A 349 12.30 -15.50 29.18
N SER A 350 12.46 -14.17 29.20
CA SER A 350 11.63 -13.30 30.03
C SER A 350 10.16 -13.31 29.59
N ALA A 351 9.26 -12.98 30.52
CA ALA A 351 7.85 -12.82 30.18
C ALA A 351 7.65 -11.58 29.30
N PRO A 352 6.82 -11.65 28.24
CA PRO A 352 6.49 -10.48 27.43
C PRO A 352 5.88 -9.37 28.29
N ALA A 353 6.38 -8.15 28.13
CA ALA A 353 5.88 -6.97 28.85
C ALA A 353 5.96 -5.73 27.97
N TYR A 354 4.95 -4.87 28.08
CA TYR A 354 5.00 -3.53 27.48
C TYR A 354 6.05 -2.67 28.17
N GLN A 355 6.80 -1.92 27.37
CA GLN A 355 7.81 -0.97 27.84
C GLN A 355 7.51 0.42 27.30
N GLN A 356 7.44 1.40 28.19
CA GLN A 356 7.29 2.81 27.83
C GLN A 356 8.47 3.28 26.95
N ASP A 357 8.14 3.77 25.77
CA ASP A 357 9.06 4.44 24.85
C ASP A 357 9.01 5.97 25.02
N ASP A 358 9.72 6.71 24.17
CA ASP A 358 9.61 8.16 24.08
C ASP A 358 8.26 8.55 23.50
N ASP A 359 7.58 9.49 24.17
CA ASP A 359 6.38 10.10 23.65
C ASP A 359 6.62 10.77 22.30
N MET A 360 5.61 10.72 21.44
CA MET A 360 5.57 11.49 20.20
C MET A 360 5.66 13.00 20.49
N LEU A 361 6.15 13.77 19.51
CA LEU A 361 6.25 15.24 19.61
C LEU A 361 4.87 15.88 19.84
N GLU A 362 3.87 15.40 19.09
CA GLU A 362 2.46 15.75 19.25
C GLU A 362 1.59 14.49 19.28
N GLY A 363 0.37 14.63 19.85
CA GLY A 363 -0.57 13.52 19.87
C GLY A 363 -1.10 13.27 18.46
N ARG A 364 -1.35 12.02 18.08
CA ARG A 364 -1.74 11.67 16.70
C ARG A 364 -2.69 10.48 16.62
N THR A 365 -3.87 10.67 16.06
CA THR A 365 -4.74 9.62 15.51
C THR A 365 -4.51 9.53 14.00
N MET A 366 -4.71 8.35 13.42
CA MET A 366 -4.47 8.04 12.01
C MET A 366 -3.04 8.37 11.55
N GLY A 367 -2.08 8.32 12.49
CA GLY A 367 -0.67 8.41 12.15
C GLY A 367 -0.21 7.08 11.54
N GLN A 368 0.60 7.15 10.50
CA GLN A 368 1.06 5.98 9.77
C GLN A 368 2.57 5.88 9.80
N PHE A 369 3.10 4.72 10.21
CA PHE A 369 4.54 4.43 10.19
C PHE A 369 4.97 3.87 8.84
N ILE A 370 5.85 4.58 8.15
CA ILE A 370 6.58 4.09 6.96
C ILE A 370 8.01 3.77 7.39
N ILE A 371 8.41 2.50 7.32
CA ILE A 371 9.79 2.11 7.61
C ILE A 371 10.67 2.47 6.42
N LEU A 372 11.70 3.29 6.65
CA LEU A 372 12.64 3.74 5.63
C LEU A 372 13.81 2.75 5.50
N PRO A 373 14.52 2.74 4.35
CA PRO A 373 15.65 1.83 4.14
C PRO A 373 16.81 1.98 5.13
N ASP A 374 16.96 3.16 5.75
CA ASP A 374 18.01 3.42 6.76
C ASP A 374 17.63 2.93 8.17
N GLY A 375 16.50 2.22 8.31
CA GLY A 375 15.98 1.67 9.55
C GLY A 375 15.25 2.69 10.44
N LYS A 376 15.12 3.96 10.03
CA LYS A 376 14.26 4.93 10.72
C LYS A 376 12.80 4.75 10.28
N LEU A 377 11.89 5.23 11.11
CA LEU A 377 10.46 5.18 10.82
C LEU A 377 9.94 6.61 10.64
N LEU A 378 9.30 6.88 9.50
CA LEU A 378 8.56 8.11 9.26
C LEU A 378 7.15 7.95 9.83
N VAL A 379 6.70 8.87 10.68
CA VAL A 379 5.28 9.05 10.99
C VAL A 379 4.73 10.20 10.17
N ILE A 380 3.68 9.90 9.40
CA ILE A 380 2.98 10.85 8.54
C ILE A 380 1.47 10.66 8.66
N ASN A 381 0.70 11.59 8.09
CA ASN A 381 -0.77 11.64 8.14
C ASN A 381 -1.33 11.81 9.57
N GLY A 382 -2.64 12.00 9.67
CA GLY A 382 -3.36 12.01 10.92
C GLY A 382 -3.66 13.38 11.53
N GLY A 383 -4.42 13.35 12.61
CA GLY A 383 -4.89 14.52 13.34
C GLY A 383 -4.51 14.48 14.81
N ALA A 384 -4.36 15.65 15.42
CA ALA A 384 -4.09 15.78 16.85
C ALA A 384 -5.34 15.53 17.71
N LYS A 385 -6.53 15.43 17.10
CA LYS A 385 -7.80 15.22 17.78
C LYS A 385 -8.74 14.30 17.00
N GLY A 386 -9.58 13.58 17.75
CA GLY A 386 -10.64 12.73 17.24
C GLY A 386 -10.21 11.34 16.83
N THR A 387 -11.03 10.72 16.01
CA THR A 387 -10.94 9.32 15.63
C THR A 387 -11.12 9.17 14.11
N ALA A 388 -10.67 8.04 13.58
CA ALA A 388 -10.94 7.64 12.21
C ALA A 388 -12.43 7.40 12.00
N GLY A 389 -12.93 7.74 10.81
CA GLY A 389 -14.33 7.58 10.44
C GLY A 389 -14.99 8.89 10.05
N TYR A 390 -16.23 8.76 9.61
CA TYR A 390 -17.15 9.86 9.37
C TYR A 390 -18.53 9.48 9.92
N THR A 391 -19.38 10.47 10.12
CA THR A 391 -20.78 10.26 10.51
C THR A 391 -21.67 11.39 10.00
N LEU A 392 -23.00 11.16 10.01
CA LEU A 392 -24.04 12.16 9.72
C LEU A 392 -24.63 12.75 11.01
N GLY A 393 -23.81 12.87 12.04
CA GLY A 393 -24.16 13.35 13.38
C GLY A 393 -23.54 12.48 14.47
N THR A 394 -23.33 13.08 15.63
CA THR A 394 -23.02 12.37 16.89
C THR A 394 -24.25 12.40 17.79
N ALA A 395 -24.19 11.75 18.96
CA ALA A 395 -25.25 11.90 19.96
C ALA A 395 -25.45 13.36 20.42
N ASP A 396 -24.38 14.17 20.38
CA ASP A 396 -24.38 15.56 20.87
C ASP A 396 -24.62 16.60 19.77
N THR A 397 -24.25 16.29 18.52
CA THR A 397 -24.22 17.25 17.42
C THR A 397 -24.89 16.68 16.16
N PRO A 398 -26.01 17.26 15.69
CA PRO A 398 -26.62 16.91 14.41
C PRO A 398 -25.66 17.12 13.23
N GLY A 399 -25.82 16.33 12.16
CA GLY A 399 -24.91 16.34 11.01
C GLY A 399 -24.73 17.70 10.33
N ASP A 400 -25.78 18.53 10.25
CA ASP A 400 -25.74 19.88 9.67
C ASP A 400 -25.00 20.92 10.53
N GLN A 401 -24.71 20.57 11.79
CA GLN A 401 -24.00 21.40 12.76
C GLN A 401 -22.57 20.92 13.03
N MET A 402 -22.15 19.81 12.41
CA MET A 402 -20.79 19.32 12.56
C MET A 402 -19.78 20.31 11.95
N PRO A 403 -18.76 20.76 12.70
CA PRO A 403 -17.91 21.89 12.30
C PRO A 403 -16.93 21.57 11.17
N PHE A 404 -16.71 20.29 10.86
CA PHE A 404 -15.70 19.83 9.91
C PHE A 404 -16.30 18.91 8.83
N GLY A 405 -17.56 19.18 8.44
CA GLY A 405 -18.34 18.26 7.64
C GLY A 405 -18.60 16.97 8.42
N THR A 406 -18.55 15.81 7.75
CA THR A 406 -18.82 14.50 8.36
C THR A 406 -17.64 13.91 9.12
N SER A 407 -16.47 14.57 9.14
CA SER A 407 -15.25 14.06 9.78
C SER A 407 -15.37 13.92 11.30
N LEU A 408 -14.92 12.78 11.83
CA LEU A 408 -14.77 12.53 13.27
C LEU A 408 -13.42 12.97 13.83
N ALA A 409 -12.56 13.55 13.00
CA ALA A 409 -11.23 14.06 13.37
C ALA A 409 -11.04 15.53 13.03
N ALA A 410 -10.09 16.15 13.73
CA ALA A 410 -9.72 17.55 13.53
C ALA A 410 -8.22 17.79 13.84
N SER A 411 -7.79 19.03 13.61
CA SER A 411 -6.41 19.48 13.81
C SER A 411 -5.37 18.58 13.10
N PRO A 412 -5.39 18.51 11.75
CA PRO A 412 -4.43 17.74 10.97
C PRO A 412 -2.99 18.08 11.36
N VAL A 413 -2.15 17.06 11.53
CA VAL A 413 -0.74 17.28 11.85
C VAL A 413 0.08 17.27 10.56
N MET A 414 0.36 18.48 10.06
CA MET A 414 0.92 18.72 8.73
C MET A 414 2.41 18.37 8.61
N THR A 415 3.17 18.45 9.70
CA THR A 415 4.60 18.11 9.72
C THR A 415 4.76 16.65 10.11
N PRO A 416 5.48 15.83 9.32
CA PRO A 416 5.81 14.48 9.71
C PRO A 416 6.90 14.48 10.80
N ALA A 417 7.16 13.31 11.38
CA ALA A 417 8.27 13.12 12.32
C ALA A 417 9.05 11.85 11.97
N LEU A 418 10.35 11.86 12.25
CA LEU A 418 11.20 10.68 12.18
C LEU A 418 11.42 10.11 13.57
N TYR A 419 11.30 8.79 13.64
CA TYR A 419 11.65 7.98 14.79
C TYR A 419 12.89 7.14 14.49
N ASN A 420 13.91 7.27 15.33
CA ASN A 420 15.13 6.47 15.25
C ASN A 420 15.16 5.41 16.37
N PRO A 421 14.91 4.13 16.08
CA PRO A 421 14.88 3.09 17.11
C PRO A 421 16.22 2.88 17.80
N LYS A 422 17.35 3.23 17.14
CA LYS A 422 18.72 3.12 17.67
C LYS A 422 19.15 4.33 18.49
N ALA A 423 18.39 5.43 18.50
CA ALA A 423 18.73 6.58 19.33
C ALA A 423 18.49 6.28 20.82
N PRO A 424 19.27 6.91 21.73
CA PRO A 424 19.03 6.83 23.17
C PRO A 424 17.60 7.25 23.54
N LYS A 425 17.04 6.62 24.57
CA LYS A 425 15.76 7.03 25.15
C LYS A 425 15.83 8.51 25.55
N GLY A 426 14.78 9.26 25.23
CA GLY A 426 14.66 10.72 25.34
C GLY A 426 15.04 11.48 24.07
N SER A 427 15.47 10.80 22.99
CA SER A 427 15.96 11.43 21.76
C SER A 427 15.55 10.71 20.47
N ARG A 428 14.57 9.81 20.54
CA ARG A 428 14.17 8.99 19.40
C ARG A 428 13.35 9.73 18.35
N TRP A 429 12.67 10.81 18.72
CA TRP A 429 11.81 11.58 17.84
C TRP A 429 12.43 12.91 17.39
N THR A 430 12.25 13.26 16.12
CA THR A 430 12.56 14.59 15.60
C THR A 430 11.70 14.94 14.39
N ASN A 431 11.29 16.20 14.29
CA ASN A 431 10.73 16.80 13.07
C ASN A 431 11.65 17.91 12.52
N GLN A 432 12.86 18.05 13.06
CA GLN A 432 13.80 19.07 12.62
C GLN A 432 14.22 18.82 11.18
N GLY A 433 14.15 19.88 10.36
CA GLY A 433 14.47 19.80 8.94
C GLY A 433 13.40 19.14 8.08
N LEU A 434 12.23 18.80 8.64
CA LEU A 434 11.10 18.26 7.88
C LEU A 434 10.08 19.38 7.60
N GLY A 435 9.70 19.52 6.33
CA GLY A 435 8.68 20.44 5.86
C GLY A 435 7.28 19.95 6.18
N ALA A 436 6.33 20.89 6.27
CA ALA A 436 4.92 20.58 6.41
C ALA A 436 4.28 20.35 5.04
N SER A 437 3.37 19.38 4.94
CA SER A 437 2.45 19.28 3.81
C SER A 437 1.50 20.48 3.83
N ILE A 438 0.92 20.80 2.67
CA ILE A 438 -0.16 21.79 2.55
C ILE A 438 -1.55 21.13 2.45
N ILE A 439 -1.62 19.80 2.49
CA ILE A 439 -2.83 19.00 2.32
C ILE A 439 -3.15 18.25 3.62
N PRO A 440 -4.33 18.48 4.23
CA PRO A 440 -4.79 17.68 5.35
C PRO A 440 -4.96 16.20 4.98
N ARG A 441 -4.23 15.29 5.65
CA ARG A 441 -4.34 13.84 5.45
C ARG A 441 -4.96 13.20 6.69
N LEU A 442 -6.29 13.02 6.72
CA LEU A 442 -7.03 12.43 7.83
C LEU A 442 -7.53 11.02 7.45
N TYR A 443 -8.78 10.70 7.75
CA TYR A 443 -9.38 9.40 7.47
C TYR A 443 -9.33 9.08 5.97
N HIS A 444 -9.00 7.82 5.63
CA HIS A 444 -8.71 7.40 4.25
C HIS A 444 -7.51 8.06 3.58
N SER A 445 -6.56 8.57 4.36
CA SER A 445 -5.22 8.86 3.82
C SER A 445 -4.33 7.63 3.88
N THR A 446 -3.38 7.57 2.95
CA THR A 446 -2.41 6.48 2.83
C THR A 446 -1.02 7.04 2.51
N ALA A 447 0.00 6.28 2.87
CA ALA A 447 1.37 6.52 2.49
C ALA A 447 2.10 5.19 2.26
N ILE A 448 3.07 5.18 1.33
CA ILE A 448 3.86 3.99 0.99
C ILE A 448 5.28 4.35 0.53
N LEU A 449 6.26 3.53 0.89
CA LEU A 449 7.65 3.65 0.43
C LEU A 449 7.76 3.31 -1.07
N LEU A 450 8.47 4.15 -1.83
CA LEU A 450 8.74 3.97 -3.25
C LEU A 450 10.14 3.36 -3.50
N PRO A 451 10.38 2.78 -4.70
CA PRO A 451 11.66 2.18 -5.08
C PRO A 451 12.84 3.16 -5.06
N ASP A 452 12.62 4.46 -5.30
CA ASP A 452 13.68 5.46 -5.19
C ASP A 452 13.97 5.88 -3.73
N ALA A 453 13.33 5.23 -2.75
CA ALA A 453 13.31 5.52 -1.33
C ALA A 453 12.53 6.80 -0.92
N SER A 454 11.79 7.44 -1.83
CA SER A 454 10.82 8.48 -1.42
C SER A 454 9.54 7.84 -0.86
N VAL A 455 8.61 8.65 -0.37
CA VAL A 455 7.32 8.18 0.18
C VAL A 455 6.18 8.86 -0.55
N LEU A 456 5.34 8.08 -1.23
CA LEU A 456 4.08 8.57 -1.81
C LEU A 456 3.06 8.76 -0.69
N VAL A 457 2.32 9.87 -0.73
CA VAL A 457 1.25 10.21 0.23
C VAL A 457 0.03 10.67 -0.55
N ALA A 458 -1.12 10.07 -0.29
CA ALA A 458 -2.36 10.34 -1.01
C ALA A 458 -3.60 10.14 -0.13
N GLY A 459 -4.80 10.37 -0.69
CA GLY A 459 -6.05 10.41 0.07
C GLY A 459 -6.20 11.70 0.87
N SER A 460 -7.38 12.13 1.24
CA SER A 460 -8.19 11.63 2.33
C SER A 460 -9.65 11.76 1.90
N ASN A 461 -10.54 10.97 2.49
CA ASN A 461 -11.96 11.03 2.17
C ASN A 461 -12.85 10.76 3.39
N PRO A 462 -12.96 11.70 4.35
CA PRO A 462 -13.82 11.55 5.51
C PRO A 462 -15.31 11.81 5.19
N ASN A 463 -15.79 11.36 4.04
CA ASN A 463 -17.13 11.62 3.52
C ASN A 463 -17.82 10.31 3.11
N PRO A 464 -19.16 10.22 3.14
CA PRO A 464 -19.88 9.05 2.66
C PRO A 464 -19.76 8.83 1.15
N ASP A 465 -19.58 9.91 0.38
CA ASP A 465 -19.46 9.94 -1.08
C ASP A 465 -18.59 11.15 -1.48
N VAL A 466 -18.32 11.33 -2.77
CA VAL A 466 -17.46 12.40 -3.26
C VAL A 466 -17.99 13.76 -2.82
N ASN A 467 -17.19 14.49 -2.05
CA ASN A 467 -17.49 15.86 -1.66
C ASN A 467 -16.25 16.73 -1.73
N ILE A 468 -16.15 17.51 -2.81
CA ILE A 468 -15.04 18.44 -3.07
C ILE A 468 -15.25 19.84 -2.49
N SER A 469 -16.38 20.08 -1.81
CA SER A 469 -16.81 21.41 -1.33
C SER A 469 -16.86 21.55 0.19
N THR A 470 -16.73 20.45 0.92
CA THR A 470 -16.72 20.41 2.38
C THR A 470 -15.36 20.81 2.96
N PHE A 471 -15.28 20.93 4.29
CA PHE A 471 -14.08 21.35 5.01
C PHE A 471 -12.91 20.38 4.82
N PHE A 472 -13.14 19.08 5.05
CA PHE A 472 -12.20 18.02 4.72
C PHE A 472 -12.76 17.24 3.52
N ASN A 473 -12.39 17.72 2.34
CA ASN A 473 -12.90 17.23 1.08
C ASN A 473 -12.36 15.84 0.71
N THR A 474 -13.02 15.20 -0.24
CA THR A 474 -12.42 14.11 -1.02
C THR A 474 -11.20 14.66 -1.77
N GLU A 475 -10.03 14.12 -1.46
CA GLU A 475 -8.74 14.63 -1.94
C GLU A 475 -8.06 13.64 -2.88
N TYR A 476 -7.81 14.10 -4.11
CA TYR A 476 -7.20 13.33 -5.20
C TYR A 476 -5.75 13.74 -5.49
N ARG A 477 -5.23 14.81 -4.88
CA ARG A 477 -3.84 15.22 -5.08
C ARG A 477 -2.92 14.30 -4.28
N ALA A 478 -1.89 13.78 -4.92
CA ALA A 478 -0.81 13.09 -4.26
C ALA A 478 0.36 14.04 -3.98
N GLU A 479 1.13 13.73 -2.95
CA GLU A 479 2.43 14.34 -2.68
C GLU A 479 3.49 13.25 -2.56
N ILE A 480 4.73 13.58 -2.90
CA ILE A 480 5.89 12.73 -2.63
C ILE A 480 6.71 13.41 -1.55
N PHE A 481 6.89 12.74 -0.42
CA PHE A 481 7.81 13.16 0.63
C PHE A 481 9.20 12.58 0.35
N TYR A 482 10.21 13.44 0.32
CA TYR A 482 11.61 13.06 0.16
C TYR A 482 12.30 13.08 1.54
N PRO A 483 12.65 11.93 2.14
CA PRO A 483 13.31 11.90 3.44
C PRO A 483 14.69 12.61 3.44
N PRO A 484 15.25 12.96 4.60
CA PRO A 484 16.47 13.78 4.68
C PRO A 484 17.69 13.27 3.91
N TYR A 485 17.81 11.95 3.67
CA TYR A 485 18.90 11.39 2.88
C TYR A 485 18.90 11.81 1.41
N PHE A 486 17.81 12.38 0.88
CA PHE A 486 17.80 12.96 -0.47
C PHE A 486 18.66 14.22 -0.59
N SER A 487 19.11 14.81 0.54
CA SER A 487 20.10 15.88 0.54
C SER A 487 21.53 15.41 0.24
N ALA A 488 21.76 14.10 0.12
CA ALA A 488 23.07 13.56 -0.22
C ALA A 488 23.45 13.87 -1.68
N SER A 489 24.69 14.30 -1.90
CA SER A 489 25.22 14.54 -3.25
C SER A 489 25.57 13.26 -4.01
N VAL A 490 25.77 12.15 -3.30
CA VAL A 490 26.09 10.84 -3.87
C VAL A 490 25.18 9.80 -3.21
N ARG A 491 24.42 9.07 -4.03
CA ARG A 491 23.64 7.91 -3.60
C ARG A 491 24.34 6.62 -4.05
N PRO A 492 24.27 5.53 -3.26
CA PRO A 492 24.82 4.25 -3.69
C PRO A 492 24.16 3.72 -4.97
N ALA A 493 24.98 3.28 -5.92
CA ALA A 493 24.54 2.56 -7.11
C ALA A 493 25.20 1.16 -7.12
N PRO A 494 24.64 0.18 -6.38
CA PRO A 494 25.17 -1.17 -6.31
C PRO A 494 24.97 -1.92 -7.64
N VAL A 495 25.84 -2.90 -7.91
CA VAL A 495 25.78 -3.79 -9.07
C VAL A 495 25.77 -5.24 -8.58
N GLY A 496 25.04 -6.12 -9.28
CA GLY A 496 24.96 -7.54 -8.93
C GLY A 496 23.90 -7.86 -7.87
N VAL A 497 22.94 -6.97 -7.65
CA VAL A 497 21.80 -7.25 -6.76
C VAL A 497 20.95 -8.39 -7.36
N PRO A 498 20.66 -9.47 -6.62
CA PRO A 498 19.86 -10.58 -7.13
C PRO A 498 18.38 -10.18 -7.27
N SER A 499 17.63 -10.91 -8.09
CA SER A 499 16.16 -10.77 -8.22
C SER A 499 15.38 -11.72 -7.30
N THR A 500 16.06 -12.68 -6.68
CA THR A 500 15.45 -13.68 -5.78
C THR A 500 16.34 -13.95 -4.59
N LEU A 501 15.75 -14.20 -3.42
CA LEU A 501 16.46 -14.60 -2.20
C LEU A 501 15.84 -15.87 -1.61
N SER A 502 16.67 -16.77 -1.09
CA SER A 502 16.25 -17.99 -0.38
C SER A 502 16.23 -17.77 1.14
N TYR A 503 15.87 -18.81 1.91
CA TYR A 503 16.02 -18.81 3.36
C TYR A 503 17.24 -19.64 3.77
N GLY A 504 18.32 -18.96 4.14
CA GLY A 504 19.65 -19.55 4.28
C GLY A 504 20.22 -20.02 2.93
N GLY A 505 21.39 -20.66 2.98
CA GLY A 505 22.13 -21.12 1.80
C GLY A 505 23.34 -20.27 1.46
N SER A 506 23.83 -20.38 0.23
CA SER A 506 25.03 -19.68 -0.23
C SER A 506 24.84 -18.16 -0.19
N PRO A 507 25.86 -17.40 0.27
CA PRO A 507 25.84 -15.95 0.17
C PRO A 507 25.92 -15.51 -1.30
N PHE A 508 25.69 -14.23 -1.53
CA PHE A 508 25.86 -13.57 -2.82
C PHE A 508 26.66 -12.28 -2.65
N ASP A 509 27.29 -11.83 -3.73
CA ASP A 509 28.14 -10.65 -3.72
C ASP A 509 27.44 -9.48 -4.41
N ILE A 510 27.52 -8.30 -3.79
CA ILE A 510 27.15 -7.02 -4.39
C ILE A 510 28.41 -6.19 -4.56
N THR A 511 28.63 -5.62 -5.75
CA THR A 511 29.71 -4.65 -5.97
C THR A 511 29.20 -3.23 -5.76
N ILE A 512 29.89 -2.46 -4.93
CA ILE A 512 29.74 -1.01 -4.80
C ILE A 512 30.90 -0.35 -5.54
N PRO A 513 30.65 0.27 -6.71
CA PRO A 513 31.66 1.05 -7.41
C PRO A 513 32.23 2.18 -6.54
N SER A 514 33.48 2.57 -6.77
CA SER A 514 34.10 3.70 -6.04
C SER A 514 33.38 5.04 -6.26
N THR A 515 32.56 5.16 -7.31
CA THR A 515 31.70 6.34 -7.57
C THR A 515 30.40 6.35 -6.76
N SER A 516 30.05 5.25 -6.09
CA SER A 516 28.79 5.06 -5.37
C SER A 516 28.84 5.55 -3.91
N TYR A 517 29.95 6.15 -3.49
CA TYR A 517 30.10 6.75 -2.17
C TYR A 517 31.17 7.84 -2.18
N SER A 518 31.28 8.58 -1.06
CA SER A 518 32.32 9.59 -0.85
C SER A 518 33.14 9.29 0.40
N GLY A 519 34.43 9.62 0.35
CA GLY A 519 35.37 9.45 1.47
C GLY A 519 36.16 8.14 1.40
N LEU A 520 36.68 7.71 2.55
CA LEU A 520 37.49 6.49 2.64
C LEU A 520 36.66 5.23 2.41
N ALA A 521 37.21 4.31 1.63
CA ALA A 521 36.56 3.06 1.25
C ALA A 521 36.24 2.18 2.47
N ASN A 522 37.19 2.06 3.41
CA ASN A 522 36.97 1.31 4.65
C ASN A 522 35.80 1.86 5.47
N ASP A 523 35.70 3.18 5.61
CA ASP A 523 34.59 3.81 6.38
C ASP A 523 33.24 3.64 5.68
N ALA A 524 33.24 3.66 4.35
CA ALA A 524 32.03 3.38 3.57
C ALA A 524 31.62 1.91 3.72
N ALA A 525 32.57 0.99 3.63
CA ALA A 525 32.35 -0.44 3.78
C ALA A 525 31.85 -0.81 5.19
N ASP A 526 32.47 -0.25 6.25
CA ASP A 526 32.05 -0.42 7.65
C ASP A 526 30.62 0.07 7.90
N ALA A 527 30.22 1.15 7.21
CA ALA A 527 28.89 1.75 7.34
C ALA A 527 27.87 1.20 6.33
N THR A 528 28.24 0.20 5.53
CA THR A 528 27.34 -0.39 4.53
C THR A 528 26.38 -1.36 5.20
N THR A 529 25.09 -1.22 4.89
CA THR A 529 24.07 -2.23 5.24
C THR A 529 23.27 -2.61 4.01
N VAL A 530 22.90 -3.89 3.92
CA VAL A 530 21.99 -4.39 2.90
C VAL A 530 20.68 -4.75 3.59
N VAL A 531 19.57 -4.17 3.13
CA VAL A 531 18.26 -4.35 3.76
C VAL A 531 17.22 -4.77 2.73
N ILE A 532 16.29 -5.61 3.14
CA ILE A 532 15.05 -5.88 2.41
C ILE A 532 13.90 -5.19 3.14
N VAL A 533 13.06 -4.48 2.39
CA VAL A 533 11.92 -3.73 2.90
C VAL A 533 10.68 -4.09 2.10
N ARG A 534 9.60 -4.43 2.79
CA ARG A 534 8.27 -4.60 2.23
C ARG A 534 7.38 -3.49 2.78
N GLY A 535 6.76 -2.72 1.90
CA GLY A 535 5.85 -1.62 2.29
C GLY A 535 4.49 -2.09 2.83
N GLY A 536 4.02 -3.26 2.36
CA GLY A 536 2.72 -3.81 2.74
C GLY A 536 1.55 -3.23 1.95
N PHE A 537 0.33 -3.55 2.40
CA PHE A 537 -0.92 -2.96 1.91
C PHE A 537 -1.35 -1.84 2.88
N THR A 538 -1.37 -0.61 2.38
CA THR A 538 -1.59 0.60 3.18
C THR A 538 -3.06 1.02 3.15
N THR A 539 -3.70 1.14 4.31
CA THR A 539 -5.08 1.66 4.45
C THR A 539 -5.38 2.00 5.91
N HIS A 540 -6.25 2.97 6.18
CA HIS A 540 -6.76 3.25 7.53
C HIS A 540 -5.65 3.40 8.60
N ALA A 541 -4.54 4.07 8.23
CA ALA A 541 -3.32 4.26 9.03
C ALA A 541 -2.50 2.99 9.34
N MET A 542 -2.80 1.87 8.69
CA MET A 542 -2.11 0.59 8.82
C MET A 542 -1.35 0.23 7.56
N ASN A 543 -0.29 -0.56 7.72
CA ASN A 543 0.49 -1.15 6.64
C ASN A 543 0.59 -2.67 6.85
N MET A 544 -0.40 -3.41 6.37
CA MET A 544 -0.47 -4.87 6.57
C MET A 544 0.67 -5.56 5.84
N GLY A 545 1.45 -6.37 6.56
CA GLY A 545 2.62 -7.05 6.01
C GLY A 545 3.89 -6.18 5.87
N GLN A 546 3.90 -4.93 6.36
CA GLN A 546 5.11 -4.10 6.33
C GLN A 546 6.22 -4.71 7.19
N ARG A 547 7.42 -4.92 6.60
CA ARG A 547 8.59 -5.47 7.30
C ARG A 547 9.90 -4.89 6.79
N HIS A 548 10.88 -4.84 7.67
CA HIS A 548 12.25 -4.45 7.36
C HIS A 548 13.22 -5.46 7.97
N MET A 549 14.13 -6.00 7.16
CA MET A 549 15.19 -6.89 7.62
C MET A 549 16.54 -6.44 7.05
N GLN A 550 17.53 -6.24 7.92
CA GLN A 550 18.93 -6.11 7.51
C GLN A 550 19.53 -7.49 7.32
N LEU A 551 20.10 -7.77 6.14
CA LEU A 551 20.86 -8.99 5.89
C LEU A 551 22.25 -8.87 6.51
N ASN A 552 22.80 -9.97 7.02
CA ASN A 552 24.16 -9.98 7.51
C ASN A 552 25.14 -9.81 6.33
N SER A 553 26.22 -9.08 6.54
CA SER A 553 27.19 -8.84 5.47
C SER A 553 28.61 -8.63 5.99
N THR A 554 29.58 -9.06 5.20
CA THR A 554 31.00 -8.69 5.31
C THR A 554 31.44 -8.05 4.00
N TYR A 555 32.69 -7.61 3.88
CA TYR A 555 33.13 -6.89 2.69
C TYR A 555 34.60 -7.12 2.35
N THR A 556 34.98 -6.84 1.11
CA THR A 556 36.36 -6.72 0.64
C THR A 556 36.54 -5.37 -0.04
N VAL A 557 37.50 -4.57 0.42
CA VAL A 557 37.88 -3.30 -0.21
C VAL A 557 38.98 -3.54 -1.24
N ASP A 558 38.71 -3.15 -2.48
CA ASP A 558 39.64 -3.31 -3.60
C ASP A 558 40.57 -2.10 -3.77
N LYS A 559 41.70 -2.31 -4.45
CA LYS A 559 42.71 -1.26 -4.71
C LYS A 559 42.19 -0.06 -5.51
N ASN A 560 41.16 -0.27 -6.33
CA ASN A 560 40.51 0.77 -7.14
C ASN A 560 39.40 1.51 -6.37
N GLY A 561 39.17 1.15 -5.09
CA GLY A 561 38.10 1.71 -4.26
C GLY A 561 36.72 1.10 -4.47
N SER A 562 36.55 0.06 -5.30
CA SER A 562 35.32 -0.72 -5.22
C SER A 562 35.26 -1.49 -3.90
N ILE A 563 34.05 -1.76 -3.45
CA ILE A 563 33.78 -2.59 -2.28
C ILE A 563 32.95 -3.77 -2.77
N THR A 564 33.44 -4.98 -2.58
CA THR A 564 32.64 -6.19 -2.75
C THR A 564 32.00 -6.52 -1.41
N VAL A 565 30.67 -6.48 -1.33
CA VAL A 565 29.91 -6.82 -0.13
C VAL A 565 29.43 -8.26 -0.25
N HIS A 566 29.85 -9.11 0.67
CA HIS A 566 29.41 -10.49 0.78
C HIS A 566 28.18 -10.54 1.67
N VAL A 567 27.02 -10.84 1.09
CA VAL A 567 25.71 -10.72 1.76
C VAL A 567 25.13 -12.11 2.04
N SER A 568 24.61 -12.31 3.24
CA SER A 568 23.89 -13.53 3.58
C SER A 568 22.52 -13.58 2.93
N GLN A 569 21.99 -14.77 2.75
CA GLN A 569 20.54 -14.93 2.57
C GLN A 569 19.81 -14.49 3.86
N PRO A 570 18.50 -14.17 3.79
CA PRO A 570 17.64 -14.15 4.97
C PRO A 570 17.87 -15.36 5.88
N PRO A 571 17.72 -15.24 7.21
CA PRO A 571 17.85 -16.38 8.11
C PRO A 571 16.95 -17.56 7.69
N PRO A 572 17.29 -18.81 8.06
CA PRO A 572 16.54 -20.00 7.65
C PRO A 572 15.21 -20.18 8.40
N ASN A 573 14.40 -19.13 8.43
CA ASN A 573 13.07 -19.08 9.02
C ASN A 573 12.20 -18.11 8.22
N ALA A 574 11.28 -18.67 7.42
CA ALA A 574 10.36 -17.90 6.59
C ALA A 574 9.33 -17.08 7.39
N ASN A 575 9.15 -17.36 8.69
CA ASN A 575 8.26 -16.57 9.54
C ASN A 575 8.83 -15.18 9.88
N LEU A 576 10.16 -15.00 9.81
CA LEU A 576 10.79 -13.70 10.07
C LEU A 576 10.45 -12.69 8.96
N PHE A 577 10.44 -13.15 7.71
CA PHE A 577 10.11 -12.34 6.55
C PHE A 577 9.43 -13.24 5.52
N GLN A 578 8.10 -13.15 5.42
CA GLN A 578 7.27 -14.08 4.64
C GLN A 578 7.63 -14.07 3.15
N PRO A 579 7.37 -15.17 2.42
CA PRO A 579 7.68 -15.26 1.00
C PRO A 579 6.86 -14.25 0.18
N GLY A 580 7.44 -13.76 -0.91
CA GLY A 580 6.85 -12.77 -1.80
C GLY A 580 7.68 -11.50 -1.97
N PRO A 581 7.10 -10.45 -2.54
CA PRO A 581 7.85 -9.31 -3.05
C PRO A 581 8.38 -8.39 -1.95
N ALA A 582 9.56 -7.82 -2.20
CA ALA A 582 10.20 -6.80 -1.38
C ALA A 582 11.13 -5.94 -2.26
N LEU A 583 11.62 -4.83 -1.70
CA LEU A 583 12.69 -4.02 -2.26
C LEU A 583 13.99 -4.27 -1.48
N LEU A 584 15.09 -4.52 -2.18
CA LEU A 584 16.43 -4.60 -1.61
C LEU A 584 17.15 -3.27 -1.80
N PHE A 585 17.61 -2.67 -0.70
CA PHE A 585 18.39 -1.45 -0.70
C PHE A 585 19.80 -1.69 -0.15
N VAL A 586 20.77 -0.98 -0.71
CA VAL A 586 22.10 -0.83 -0.12
C VAL A 586 22.20 0.57 0.48
N ASN A 587 22.43 0.65 1.78
CA ASN A 587 22.67 1.90 2.47
C ASN A 587 24.16 2.09 2.73
N ILE A 588 24.66 3.30 2.53
CA ILE A 588 26.01 3.68 2.96
C ILE A 588 25.88 4.94 3.80
N LYS A 589 26.28 4.87 5.08
CA LYS A 589 26.20 6.01 6.02
C LYS A 589 24.78 6.62 6.10
N GLY A 590 23.75 5.77 6.03
CA GLY A 590 22.33 6.18 6.08
C GLY A 590 21.78 6.76 4.78
N ILE A 591 22.49 6.66 3.66
CA ILE A 591 22.03 7.08 2.33
C ILE A 591 21.66 5.81 1.53
N PRO A 592 20.39 5.60 1.16
CA PRO A 592 19.96 4.44 0.40
C PRO A 592 20.24 4.58 -1.10
N SER A 593 20.53 3.45 -1.74
CA SER A 593 20.41 3.27 -3.20
C SER A 593 18.95 3.43 -3.66
N ASN A 594 18.72 3.32 -4.97
CA ASN A 594 17.41 2.84 -5.43
C ASN A 594 17.25 1.38 -5.01
N GLY A 595 16.02 0.99 -4.70
CA GLY A 595 15.66 -0.37 -4.35
C GLY A 595 15.57 -1.23 -5.59
N THR A 596 15.98 -2.49 -5.46
CA THR A 596 15.79 -3.53 -6.48
C THR A 596 14.64 -4.43 -6.03
N TYR A 597 13.67 -4.67 -6.89
CA TYR A 597 12.58 -5.61 -6.62
C TYR A 597 13.09 -7.04 -6.56
N VAL A 598 12.74 -7.74 -5.48
CA VAL A 598 13.16 -9.11 -5.23
C VAL A 598 11.99 -9.97 -4.77
N ILE A 599 11.95 -11.23 -5.21
CA ILE A 599 11.07 -12.25 -4.66
C ILE A 599 11.82 -13.02 -3.57
N ILE A 600 11.26 -13.04 -2.36
CA ILE A 600 11.76 -13.85 -1.25
C ILE A 600 11.08 -15.22 -1.28
N GLY A 601 11.84 -16.30 -1.15
CA GLY A 601 11.33 -17.67 -1.19
C GLY A 601 11.24 -18.23 -2.61
N ASN A 602 10.48 -19.31 -2.76
CA ASN A 602 10.37 -20.06 -4.01
C ASN A 602 9.22 -19.60 -4.93
N GLY A 603 8.53 -18.53 -4.58
CA GLY A 603 7.44 -17.98 -5.39
C GLY A 603 6.11 -18.72 -5.28
N VAL A 604 5.98 -19.76 -4.46
CA VAL A 604 4.74 -20.54 -4.34
C VAL A 604 4.23 -20.61 -2.91
N VAL A 605 2.91 -20.78 -2.77
CA VAL A 605 2.29 -21.10 -1.48
C VAL A 605 2.66 -22.53 -1.09
N GLY A 606 3.17 -22.71 0.12
CA GLY A 606 3.63 -23.98 0.68
C GLY A 606 4.90 -23.82 1.50
N ALA A 607 5.32 -24.91 2.15
CA ALA A 607 6.52 -24.93 2.96
C ALA A 607 7.73 -24.44 2.17
N GLN A 608 8.38 -23.39 2.66
CA GLN A 608 9.51 -22.78 1.98
C GLN A 608 10.79 -23.60 2.20
N PRO A 609 11.60 -23.86 1.15
CA PRO A 609 12.90 -24.49 1.31
C PRO A 609 13.81 -23.65 2.20
N THR A 610 14.44 -24.29 3.18
CA THR A 610 15.48 -23.68 4.01
C THR A 610 16.80 -24.41 3.86
N ALA A 611 17.90 -23.68 4.01
CA ALA A 611 19.26 -24.21 4.06
C ALA A 611 19.97 -23.62 5.29
N PRO A 612 21.11 -24.16 5.75
CA PRO A 612 21.88 -23.55 6.84
C PRO A 612 22.17 -22.07 6.59
N ALA A 613 22.26 -21.27 7.66
CA ALA A 613 22.60 -19.85 7.56
C ALA A 613 23.91 -19.66 6.77
N SER A 614 23.97 -18.61 5.94
CA SER A 614 25.13 -18.33 5.10
C SER A 614 26.40 -18.15 5.94
N VAL A 615 27.50 -18.74 5.49
CA VAL A 615 28.84 -18.51 6.03
C VAL A 615 29.51 -17.43 5.19
N LEU A 616 29.85 -16.31 5.81
CA LEU A 616 30.49 -15.18 5.14
C LEU A 616 32.01 -15.20 5.34
N PRO A 617 32.81 -14.82 4.33
CA PRO A 617 34.24 -14.59 4.53
C PRO A 617 34.47 -13.42 5.50
N ALA A 618 35.65 -13.34 6.10
CA ALA A 618 36.01 -12.21 6.96
C ALA A 618 36.12 -10.91 6.16
N SER A 619 35.76 -9.77 6.78
CA SER A 619 35.93 -8.48 6.12
C SER A 619 37.41 -8.15 5.88
N VAL A 620 37.73 -7.65 4.68
CA VAL A 620 39.07 -7.24 4.26
C VAL A 620 39.09 -5.74 4.03
N ARG A 621 39.87 -5.04 4.85
CA ARG A 621 40.14 -3.60 4.74
C ARG A 621 41.37 -3.34 3.88
N LEU A 622 41.43 -2.18 3.25
CA LEU A 622 42.61 -1.69 2.55
C LEU A 622 42.81 -0.19 2.83
N ASP A 623 43.90 0.14 3.51
CA ASP A 623 44.16 1.51 3.95
C ASP A 623 44.45 2.45 2.77
N SER A 624 44.13 3.74 2.98
CA SER A 624 44.40 4.83 2.03
C SER A 624 43.65 4.79 0.69
N VAL A 625 42.61 3.96 0.57
CA VAL A 625 41.74 3.92 -0.62
C VAL A 625 40.48 4.77 -0.41
N SER A 626 40.07 5.55 -1.43
CA SER A 626 38.91 6.43 -1.38
C SER A 626 38.01 6.32 -2.63
N GLY A 627 36.74 6.69 -2.48
CA GLY A 627 35.74 6.79 -3.55
C GLY A 627 35.37 8.24 -3.91
N GLY A 628 34.88 8.46 -5.14
CA GLY A 628 34.40 9.75 -5.66
C GLY A 628 34.57 9.94 -7.18
N THR A 629 33.89 10.93 -7.77
CA THR A 629 33.88 11.21 -9.23
C THR A 629 34.86 12.31 -9.69
N GLY A 630 36.03 12.45 -9.05
CA GLY A 630 36.99 13.53 -9.36
C GLY A 630 38.47 13.13 -9.33
N SER A 631 39.10 13.22 -10.51
CA SER A 631 40.53 13.20 -10.88
C SER A 631 41.57 12.47 -10.02
N ALA A 632 42.12 11.42 -10.64
CA ALA A 632 43.47 10.88 -10.55
C ALA A 632 44.50 11.64 -9.69
N GLY A 633 45.01 10.92 -8.69
CA GLY A 633 46.44 10.70 -8.48
C GLY A 633 47.29 11.89 -8.05
N SER A 634 47.77 11.84 -6.81
CA SER A 634 49.15 12.23 -6.55
C SER A 634 49.74 11.32 -5.48
N ASP A 635 50.61 10.42 -5.93
CA ASP A 635 51.57 9.71 -5.11
C ASP A 635 52.48 10.68 -4.34
N SER A 636 53.00 10.14 -3.25
CA SER A 636 53.84 10.72 -2.22
C SER A 636 55.22 11.23 -2.68
N ASN A 637 55.66 12.38 -2.16
CA ASN A 637 56.94 12.48 -1.43
C ASN A 637 57.13 13.84 -0.71
N PRO A 638 57.91 13.90 0.40
CA PRO A 638 58.11 15.09 1.21
C PRO A 638 59.41 15.85 0.85
N GLY A 639 59.36 17.18 0.89
CA GLY A 639 60.55 18.05 0.97
C GLY A 639 60.63 19.11 -0.14
N GLY A 640 60.73 20.39 0.26
CA GLY A 640 61.19 21.46 -0.63
C GLY A 640 60.46 22.80 -0.49
N SER A 641 60.99 23.64 0.40
CA SER A 641 61.01 25.13 0.43
C SER A 641 60.01 25.97 -0.41
N THR A 642 59.39 26.89 0.34
CA THR A 642 58.60 28.09 0.01
C THR A 642 59.01 28.92 -1.22
N ALA A 643 58.01 29.24 -2.06
CA ALA A 643 57.93 30.48 -2.86
C ALA A 643 56.44 30.88 -3.09
N PRO A 644 56.09 32.18 -3.17
CA PRO A 644 54.71 32.64 -3.03
C PRO A 644 53.91 32.57 -4.34
N LYS A 645 52.66 32.10 -4.26
CA LYS A 645 51.70 32.12 -5.37
C LYS A 645 51.19 33.54 -5.64
N LYS A 646 51.35 34.03 -6.86
CA LYS A 646 50.64 35.23 -7.38
C LYS A 646 49.21 34.84 -7.76
N SER A 647 48.22 35.54 -7.22
CA SER A 647 46.81 35.39 -7.58
C SER A 647 46.47 36.24 -8.81
N ASN A 648 45.90 35.61 -9.84
CA ASN A 648 45.39 36.28 -11.04
C ASN A 648 43.98 36.85 -10.79
N LEU A 649 43.90 37.96 -10.05
CA LEU A 649 42.66 38.70 -9.82
C LEU A 649 42.08 39.32 -11.11
N ALA A 650 42.91 39.54 -12.14
CA ALA A 650 42.52 40.15 -13.41
C ALA A 650 41.63 39.27 -14.31
N VAL A 651 41.71 37.93 -14.18
CA VAL A 651 40.92 36.99 -15.01
C VAL A 651 39.49 36.84 -14.47
N ILE A 652 39.32 36.95 -13.15
CA ILE A 652 38.00 36.81 -12.49
C ILE A 652 37.14 38.05 -12.75
N ILE A 653 37.74 39.25 -12.73
CA ILE A 653 37.02 40.50 -12.98
C ILE A 653 36.59 40.62 -14.45
N GLY A 654 37.40 40.11 -15.39
CA GLY A 654 37.04 40.08 -16.82
C GLY A 654 35.88 39.16 -17.17
N GLY A 655 35.77 38.00 -16.49
CA GLY A 655 34.69 37.02 -16.72
C GLY A 655 33.31 37.52 -16.28
N ILE A 656 33.26 38.28 -15.17
CA ILE A 656 31.99 38.79 -14.61
C ILE A 656 31.42 39.91 -15.48
N ALA A 657 32.26 40.79 -16.03
CA ALA A 657 31.80 41.86 -16.93
C ALA A 657 31.22 41.31 -18.26
N GLY A 658 31.81 40.24 -18.79
CA GLY A 658 31.30 39.58 -20.01
C GLY A 658 29.94 38.89 -19.81
N ALA A 659 29.73 38.26 -18.65
CA ALA A 659 28.47 37.59 -18.33
C ALA A 659 27.30 38.58 -18.17
N VAL A 660 27.54 39.74 -17.55
CA VAL A 660 26.51 40.78 -17.36
C VAL A 660 26.06 41.39 -18.69
N ALA A 661 26.99 41.59 -19.63
CA ALA A 661 26.66 42.09 -20.97
C ALA A 661 25.81 41.08 -21.78
N LEU A 662 26.07 39.78 -21.64
CA LEU A 662 25.32 38.73 -22.30
C LEU A 662 23.88 38.62 -21.76
N ILE A 663 23.71 38.75 -20.44
CA ILE A 663 22.38 38.72 -19.79
C ILE A 663 21.53 39.93 -20.21
N ALA A 664 22.14 41.11 -20.34
CA ALA A 664 21.44 42.32 -20.82
C ALA A 664 20.96 42.17 -22.28
N LEU A 665 21.74 41.54 -23.15
CA LEU A 665 21.36 41.28 -24.54
C LEU A 665 20.22 40.25 -24.66
N ILE A 666 20.26 39.19 -23.84
CA ILE A 666 19.19 38.19 -23.79
C ILE A 666 17.90 38.80 -23.24
N GLY A 667 17.98 39.61 -22.18
CA GLY A 667 16.83 40.34 -21.63
C GLY A 667 16.19 41.28 -22.65
N GLY A 668 16.99 41.99 -23.45
CA GLY A 668 16.52 42.84 -24.54
C GLY A 668 15.78 42.06 -25.65
N ALA A 669 16.31 40.89 -26.03
CA ALA A 669 15.68 40.03 -27.04
C ALA A 669 14.33 39.44 -26.57
N ILE A 670 14.24 39.04 -25.30
CA ILE A 670 13.01 38.53 -24.69
C ILE A 670 11.95 39.64 -24.61
N ALA A 671 12.33 40.85 -24.20
CA ALA A 671 11.42 42.00 -24.16
C ALA A 671 10.87 42.33 -25.56
N LEU A 672 11.72 42.27 -26.60
CA LEU A 672 11.31 42.51 -27.98
C LEU A 672 10.33 41.44 -28.50
N CYS A 673 10.52 40.18 -28.10
CA CYS A 673 9.62 39.06 -28.44
C CYS A 673 8.26 39.19 -27.73
N LEU A 674 8.25 39.63 -26.47
CA LEU A 674 7.01 39.83 -25.70
C LEU A 674 6.18 41.03 -26.22
N VAL A 675 6.84 42.11 -26.66
CA VAL A 675 6.17 43.25 -27.30
C VAL A 675 5.57 42.87 -28.66
N ARG A 676 6.24 42.00 -29.43
CA ARG A 676 5.70 41.45 -30.68
C ARG A 676 4.50 40.52 -30.46
N ARG A 677 4.54 39.66 -29.43
CA ARG A 677 3.43 38.78 -29.06
C ARG A 677 2.19 39.53 -28.59
N ARG A 678 2.35 40.61 -27.82
CA ARG A 678 1.21 41.44 -27.34
C ARG A 678 0.49 42.22 -28.45
N ARG A 679 1.14 42.46 -29.60
CA ARG A 679 0.50 43.11 -30.76
C ARG A 679 -0.30 42.14 -31.66
N ALA A 680 -0.11 40.83 -31.51
CA ALA A 680 -0.82 39.81 -32.30
C ALA A 680 -2.12 39.29 -31.64
N ALA A 681 -2.41 39.68 -30.38
CA ALA A 681 -3.54 39.17 -29.60
C ALA A 681 -4.72 40.16 -29.47
N ARG A 682 -5.09 40.84 -30.56
CA ARG A 682 -6.32 41.65 -30.63
C ARG A 682 -7.11 41.39 -31.91
N LEU A 683 -7.86 40.29 -31.96
CA LEU A 683 -9.03 40.12 -32.82
C LEU A 683 -10.09 39.24 -32.08
N PRO A 684 -11.39 39.58 -32.13
CA PRO A 684 -12.48 38.90 -31.40
C PRO A 684 -13.07 37.68 -32.16
N PRO A 685 -13.94 36.85 -31.52
CA PRO A 685 -14.13 35.44 -31.90
C PRO A 685 -15.21 35.25 -32.97
N SER A 686 -15.05 34.20 -33.79
CA SER A 686 -16.12 33.74 -34.70
C SER A 686 -16.35 32.23 -34.66
N LYS A 687 -17.63 31.91 -34.88
CA LYS A 687 -18.44 30.72 -34.63
C LYS A 687 -18.07 29.43 -35.39
N ASN A 688 -18.34 28.31 -34.71
CA ASN A 688 -18.86 27.00 -35.13
C ASN A 688 -19.06 26.71 -36.63
N TYR A 689 -18.59 25.54 -37.07
CA TYR A 689 -19.23 24.73 -38.12
C TYR A 689 -19.16 23.23 -37.80
N ALA A 690 -20.24 22.54 -38.16
CA ALA A 690 -20.59 21.17 -37.85
C ALA A 690 -19.92 20.11 -38.76
N LEU A 691 -19.89 18.88 -38.25
CA LEU A 691 -19.43 17.65 -38.91
C LEU A 691 -20.36 17.21 -40.06
N GLY A 692 -19.75 16.80 -41.18
CA GLY A 692 -20.39 16.05 -42.26
C GLY A 692 -19.68 14.71 -42.48
N ALA A 693 -20.46 13.64 -42.56
CA ALA A 693 -20.04 12.25 -42.67
C ALA A 693 -19.78 11.78 -44.13
N ALA A 694 -18.84 10.85 -44.29
CA ALA A 694 -18.69 9.82 -45.34
C ALA A 694 -17.44 8.99 -44.97
N GLY A 695 -17.30 7.66 -45.08
CA GLY A 695 -18.05 6.63 -45.79
C GLY A 695 -17.11 5.70 -46.59
N ALA A 696 -16.42 4.76 -45.90
CA ALA A 696 -15.80 3.49 -46.37
C ALA A 696 -14.67 3.51 -47.46
N PRO A 697 -13.93 2.40 -47.77
CA PRO A 697 -13.94 1.03 -47.23
C PRO A 697 -12.54 0.37 -46.93
N ILE A 698 -12.67 -0.88 -46.46
CA ILE A 698 -11.77 -1.98 -46.03
C ILE A 698 -10.59 -2.33 -46.97
N SER A 699 -9.46 -2.80 -46.39
CA SER A 699 -8.55 -3.75 -47.05
C SER A 699 -7.99 -4.79 -46.05
N LYS A 700 -7.85 -6.05 -46.51
CA LYS A 700 -7.45 -7.25 -45.76
C LYS A 700 -5.99 -7.65 -46.02
N GLY A 701 -5.32 -8.13 -44.96
CA GLY A 701 -4.31 -9.21 -44.93
C GLY A 701 -2.82 -8.81 -44.90
N PRO A 702 -1.87 -9.73 -44.60
CA PRO A 702 -1.93 -10.98 -43.82
C PRO A 702 -0.85 -11.07 -42.69
N PHE A 703 -0.97 -12.11 -41.85
CA PHE A 703 -0.09 -12.49 -40.73
C PHE A 703 1.35 -12.86 -41.11
N PRO A 704 2.26 -12.91 -40.11
CA PRO A 704 3.12 -14.08 -39.94
C PRO A 704 3.15 -14.62 -38.50
N SER A 705 3.12 -15.96 -38.39
CA SER A 705 3.36 -16.76 -37.19
C SER A 705 4.82 -16.75 -36.77
N TRP A 706 5.15 -16.79 -35.48
CA TRP A 706 6.34 -17.50 -34.95
C TRP A 706 6.13 -17.92 -33.48
N THR A 707 6.20 -19.25 -33.28
CA THR A 707 6.76 -20.03 -32.16
C THR A 707 6.25 -19.84 -30.73
N SER A 708 5.55 -20.88 -30.28
CA SER A 708 5.38 -21.33 -28.90
C SER A 708 6.71 -21.75 -28.26
N GLN A 709 6.98 -21.25 -27.06
CA GLN A 709 7.86 -21.89 -26.08
C GLN A 709 7.12 -22.04 -24.76
N ASP A 710 7.16 -23.27 -24.27
CA ASP A 710 6.54 -23.79 -23.07
C ASP A 710 7.11 -23.19 -21.77
N GLY A 711 6.26 -23.20 -20.73
CA GLY A 711 6.67 -23.36 -19.34
C GLY A 711 6.28 -22.22 -18.42
N ASP A 712 5.06 -22.25 -17.89
CA ASP A 712 4.66 -21.39 -16.77
C ASP A 712 4.04 -22.25 -15.65
N PRO A 713 4.70 -22.40 -14.48
CA PRO A 713 4.11 -23.09 -13.34
C PRO A 713 3.27 -22.14 -12.47
N THR A 714 1.96 -22.37 -12.52
CA THR A 714 0.95 -22.10 -11.48
C THR A 714 0.77 -20.66 -10.99
N VAL A 715 0.07 -19.87 -11.80
CA VAL A 715 -0.85 -18.82 -11.36
C VAL A 715 -2.22 -19.48 -11.11
N PHE A 716 -2.73 -19.47 -9.88
CA PHE A 716 -4.13 -19.88 -9.60
C PHE A 716 -5.06 -18.68 -9.79
N ILE A 717 -5.18 -18.23 -11.03
CA ILE A 717 -6.38 -17.53 -11.50
C ILE A 717 -7.26 -18.62 -12.12
N PRO A 718 -8.51 -18.80 -11.71
CA PRO A 718 -9.43 -19.64 -12.48
C PRO A 718 -9.54 -19.02 -13.87
N LEU A 719 -8.96 -19.69 -14.87
CA LEU A 719 -8.95 -19.25 -16.26
C LEU A 719 -10.38 -18.89 -16.68
N ALA A 720 -10.61 -17.61 -17.00
CA ALA A 720 -11.84 -17.14 -17.59
C ALA A 720 -12.06 -17.86 -18.92
N LYS A 721 -13.01 -18.79 -18.98
CA LYS A 721 -13.46 -19.37 -20.26
C LYS A 721 -14.19 -18.29 -21.07
N SER A 722 -13.67 -17.98 -22.25
CA SER A 722 -14.36 -17.16 -23.25
C SER A 722 -15.53 -17.92 -23.87
N ASN A 723 -16.66 -17.24 -24.08
CA ASN A 723 -17.89 -17.78 -24.65
C ASN A 723 -17.83 -17.95 -26.19
N TYR A 724 -18.59 -18.95 -26.69
CA TYR A 724 -18.90 -19.37 -28.07
C TYR A 724 -18.02 -20.45 -28.72
N ASP A 725 -18.43 -21.72 -28.55
CA ASP A 725 -18.92 -22.59 -29.64
C ASP A 725 -19.64 -23.83 -29.05
N ASP A 726 -20.69 -24.28 -29.74
CA ASP A 726 -21.66 -25.29 -29.35
C ASP A 726 -21.15 -26.77 -29.31
N ALA A 727 -21.83 -27.56 -28.45
CA ALA A 727 -22.14 -29.01 -28.54
C ALA A 727 -21.16 -30.10 -28.02
N TRP A 728 -21.73 -30.95 -27.12
CA TRP A 728 -21.43 -32.39 -26.82
C TRP A 728 -20.07 -32.71 -26.10
N ASP A 729 -19.84 -33.67 -25.19
CA ASP A 729 -20.45 -34.93 -24.68
C ASP A 729 -19.78 -35.35 -23.35
N PRO A 730 -20.51 -35.79 -22.30
CA PRO A 730 -19.90 -36.34 -21.09
C PRO A 730 -19.69 -37.86 -21.17
N THR A 731 -18.61 -38.32 -21.82
CA THR A 731 -18.16 -39.71 -21.66
C THR A 731 -16.64 -39.85 -21.77
N THR A 732 -15.95 -40.00 -20.63
CA THR A 732 -14.91 -41.04 -20.39
C THR A 732 -14.26 -40.85 -19.03
N ALA A 733 -14.75 -41.55 -18.01
CA ALA A 733 -13.92 -42.04 -16.92
C ALA A 733 -14.58 -43.32 -16.38
N SER A 734 -14.10 -44.47 -16.83
CA SER A 734 -14.58 -45.79 -16.44
C SER A 734 -13.49 -46.58 -15.71
N ILE A 735 -13.73 -46.78 -14.41
CA ILE A 735 -13.70 -48.05 -13.65
C ILE A 735 -12.34 -48.70 -13.29
N GLN A 736 -12.10 -48.81 -11.97
CA GLN A 736 -11.93 -50.06 -11.16
C GLN A 736 -11.86 -49.65 -9.65
N ALA A 737 -12.97 -49.62 -8.88
CA ALA A 737 -13.66 -50.68 -8.09
C ALA A 737 -13.03 -50.96 -6.68
N PRO A 738 -13.77 -51.46 -5.64
CA PRO A 738 -15.21 -51.32 -5.29
C PRO A 738 -15.49 -51.16 -3.75
N TYR A 739 -16.61 -50.54 -3.33
CA TYR A 739 -17.42 -51.03 -2.18
C TYR A 739 -18.84 -50.41 -2.17
N LYS A 740 -19.83 -51.17 -1.67
CA LYS A 740 -21.28 -51.07 -1.92
C LYS A 740 -22.09 -50.23 -0.93
N ASP A 741 -23.22 -49.72 -1.44
CA ASP A 741 -24.35 -49.07 -0.77
C ASP A 741 -25.19 -50.00 0.13
N GLU A 742 -25.78 -49.42 1.18
CA GLU A 742 -27.13 -49.74 1.63
C GLU A 742 -27.99 -48.46 1.66
N ARG A 743 -29.10 -48.46 0.92
CA ARG A 743 -30.28 -47.62 1.15
C ARG A 743 -31.40 -48.50 1.71
N PRO A 744 -32.37 -47.89 2.40
CA PRO A 744 -33.70 -47.89 1.80
C PRO A 744 -34.34 -46.49 1.71
N SER A 745 -35.18 -46.36 0.69
CA SER A 745 -35.92 -45.16 0.27
C SER A 745 -37.16 -44.84 1.12
N LEU A 746 -37.63 -43.59 1.01
CA LEU A 746 -39.02 -43.07 0.96
C LEU A 746 -38.91 -41.53 1.14
N GLY A 747 -39.50 -40.58 0.40
CA GLY A 747 -40.34 -40.53 -0.78
C GLY A 747 -40.83 -39.06 -0.98
N SER A 748 -40.95 -38.62 -2.24
CA SER A 748 -41.79 -37.53 -2.80
C SER A 748 -41.38 -36.03 -2.72
N ARG A 749 -41.00 -35.49 -3.91
CA ARG A 749 -41.46 -34.28 -4.68
C ARG A 749 -41.89 -33.01 -3.90
N SER A 750 -41.50 -31.77 -4.25
CA SER A 750 -41.38 -31.15 -5.59
C SER A 750 -40.59 -29.82 -5.62
N GLN A 751 -39.92 -29.58 -6.75
CA GLN A 751 -39.60 -28.30 -7.43
C GLN A 751 -38.82 -27.21 -6.68
N PHE A 752 -37.50 -27.21 -6.87
CA PHE A 752 -36.69 -26.00 -6.88
C PHE A 752 -36.37 -25.66 -8.33
N ASP A 753 -36.88 -24.53 -8.82
CA ASP A 753 -36.32 -23.87 -10.00
C ASP A 753 -34.95 -23.30 -9.61
N HIS A 754 -33.91 -23.69 -10.35
CA HIS A 754 -32.61 -23.07 -10.26
C HIS A 754 -32.70 -21.66 -10.87
N TYR A 755 -32.70 -20.66 -10.00
CA TYR A 755 -32.49 -19.26 -10.38
C TYR A 755 -31.02 -19.08 -10.74
N ASP A 756 -30.74 -18.83 -12.02
CA ASP A 756 -29.44 -18.35 -12.52
C ASP A 756 -29.50 -16.80 -12.56
N PRO A 757 -28.83 -16.09 -11.62
CA PRO A 757 -28.90 -14.63 -11.52
C PRO A 757 -28.20 -13.88 -12.65
N TYR A 758 -27.50 -14.56 -13.56
CA TYR A 758 -26.60 -13.92 -14.54
C TYR A 758 -26.98 -14.15 -16.01
N SER A 759 -28.18 -14.67 -16.28
CA SER A 759 -28.73 -14.67 -17.65
C SER A 759 -29.14 -13.24 -18.06
N GLY A 760 -28.27 -12.59 -18.85
CA GLY A 760 -28.34 -11.18 -19.22
C GLY A 760 -29.50 -10.72 -20.13
N TYR A 761 -30.70 -11.29 -20.03
CA TYR A 761 -31.91 -10.77 -20.66
C TYR A 761 -33.17 -11.08 -19.83
N PRO A 762 -34.01 -10.09 -19.46
CA PRO A 762 -35.23 -10.34 -18.71
C PRO A 762 -36.32 -10.98 -19.59
N ALA A 763 -37.02 -11.97 -19.03
CA ALA A 763 -38.29 -12.46 -19.60
C ALA A 763 -39.35 -11.35 -19.52
N GLN A 764 -40.05 -11.12 -20.63
CA GLN A 764 -41.13 -10.13 -20.73
C GLN A 764 -42.32 -10.49 -19.83
N ALA A 765 -42.91 -9.43 -19.27
CA ALA A 765 -44.00 -9.44 -18.30
C ALA A 765 -45.29 -10.14 -18.79
N HIS A 766 -45.97 -10.81 -17.86
CA HIS A 766 -47.42 -10.96 -17.89
C HIS A 766 -48.02 -10.14 -16.75
N ALA A 767 -48.80 -9.13 -17.14
CA ALA A 767 -49.66 -8.36 -16.25
C ALA A 767 -50.91 -9.19 -15.89
N GLU A 768 -51.27 -9.23 -14.61
CA GLU A 768 -52.65 -9.53 -14.18
C GLU A 768 -53.12 -8.58 -13.07
N ASN A 769 -54.42 -8.37 -13.12
CA ASN A 769 -55.25 -7.30 -12.58
C ASN A 769 -55.36 -7.26 -11.03
N PRO A 770 -55.78 -6.13 -10.44
CA PRO A 770 -56.02 -6.01 -9.01
C PRO A 770 -57.46 -6.39 -8.67
N GLU A 771 -57.70 -7.24 -7.67
CA GLU A 771 -58.93 -7.17 -6.86
C GLU A 771 -58.90 -8.02 -5.59
N GLN A 772 -59.49 -7.44 -4.53
CA GLN A 772 -60.12 -8.04 -3.35
C GLN A 772 -59.30 -8.33 -2.07
N TYR A 773 -59.44 -7.38 -1.13
CA TYR A 773 -59.41 -7.58 0.33
C TYR A 773 -60.48 -8.58 0.80
N PRO A 774 -60.28 -9.25 1.96
CA PRO A 774 -61.03 -8.80 3.15
C PRO A 774 -60.26 -8.86 4.48
N HIS A 775 -60.76 -8.02 5.39
CA HIS A 775 -60.49 -7.89 6.83
C HIS A 775 -60.40 -9.20 7.62
N TYR A 776 -59.58 -9.23 8.68
CA TYR A 776 -60.03 -9.67 10.01
C TYR A 776 -59.22 -9.03 11.15
N GLN A 777 -59.96 -8.65 12.20
CA GLN A 777 -59.52 -8.00 13.43
C GLN A 777 -58.87 -8.98 14.41
N GLN A 778 -57.94 -8.45 15.21
CA GLN A 778 -57.48 -9.02 16.48
C GLN A 778 -58.54 -8.83 17.58
N PRO A 779 -58.50 -9.66 18.64
CA PRO A 779 -58.50 -9.20 20.02
C PRO A 779 -57.09 -8.94 20.55
#